data_AF-A0A7K8XQT1-F1
#
_entry.id   AF-A0A7K8XQT1-F1
#
_cell.length_a   1.000
_cell.length_b   1.000
_cell.length_c   1.000
_cell.angle_alpha   90.00
_cell.angle_beta   90.00
_cell.angle_gamma   90.00
#
_symmetry.space_group_name_H-M   'P 1'
#
loop_
_entity.id
_entity.type
_entity.pdbx_description
1 polymer ?
#
loop_
_entity_poly.entity_id
_entity_poly.type
_entity_poly.pdbx_seq_one_letter_code
_entity_poly.pdbx_strand_id
1 'polypeptide(L)'
;SNSRRAVSRGYLGELLRLYQDWHHNDVSNNYICIRRGLLLCLKHITNIQLGRETFLGSRGMEILFTSVQDGLPCRNLDPITTTVIQILRKCYPKEPLPLRRVTSSYCFPLPGNAKAAPPCEGSESKCLKGDDESDGEEEVEKRLDNEDVESKDEDYDLETDVNKLRSQPVLDRPEEELGQYEAMCPELSHNFQVLEFEEEKCLENRTESLPSTPSHFIPSAASVKHSNCKWRNQSVTEMGPDPGKNNFKAPLQCWTKEEKCRWNQTDEKRDNEEAAQDAGPCEEEHPARSCVLALRPLPEDAGERLESSDLVTKLLEKHQGDIPFHSPHFYMARAKCVKSIPSYKDLAFPDFWGHQTPPHSKPLLERNYGVQRDKVLDDIRRLIQPSDVIGRTVFDLDEPSLSSPGVPGCLKFFSQFESGNLRKAIQVREFEYDLIMNADVNSNQHHQWFYFEVREMKLAVSYRFNIINCEKFNSQFNYGMQPVMYSVKEALQGRPRWLRAGHDICYYKNHYRCRAATGEGMRGKFYYTLTFSIKFPHKDDVCYLAYHYPYTYSTMMSHLDILEQSRNPKKVYWRQQTLCQTLGGNGCPLLTITAMPESKTREDLEQFCSRPYVFLMARVHPGESNASWVMKGTLEFLVSTDPIADLLRKCFIFKIIPMLNPDGVINGNHRCSLSGDDLNRQWLAPNSQLHPTVYHAKGLLYYLRSVGRAPLVFCDYHGHSQKKNVFLYGCSIKETLWQAGCVVDTAVITEDVGYRTLPKILDKVAPAFVMNSCSFLVEKSRESTARVVVWKEMGVLRSYTMESTYCSCSHGLYKVSK
;
A
#
# COMPACT_ATOMS: atom_id res chain seq x y z
N SER A 1 22.23 17.68 -38.50
CA SER A 1 22.90 16.68 -37.63
C SER A 1 23.69 15.69 -38.48
N ASN A 2 24.90 15.32 -38.04
CA ASN A 2 25.73 14.29 -38.67
C ASN A 2 24.99 12.93 -38.76
N SER A 3 24.14 12.61 -37.76
CA SER A 3 23.29 11.41 -37.79
C SER A 3 22.36 11.38 -39.01
N ARG A 4 21.71 12.51 -39.36
CA ARG A 4 20.84 12.60 -40.55
C ARG A 4 21.64 12.39 -41.84
N ARG A 5 22.83 12.99 -41.94
CA ARG A 5 23.73 12.84 -43.10
C ARG A 5 24.24 11.40 -43.27
N ALA A 6 24.56 10.73 -42.16
CA ALA A 6 25.00 9.34 -42.17
C ALA A 6 23.90 8.40 -42.68
N VAL A 7 22.66 8.62 -42.23
CA VAL A 7 21.51 7.84 -42.69
C VAL A 7 21.20 8.13 -44.16
N SER A 8 21.14 9.40 -44.58
CA SER A 8 20.82 9.76 -45.96
C SER A 8 21.86 9.28 -46.99
N ARG A 9 23.10 9.03 -46.55
CA ARG A 9 24.18 8.51 -47.40
C ARG A 9 24.33 6.98 -47.34
N GLY A 10 23.47 6.27 -46.60
CA GLY A 10 23.51 4.81 -46.50
C GLY A 10 24.57 4.23 -45.54
N TYR A 11 25.32 5.08 -44.81
CA TYR A 11 26.41 4.64 -43.95
C TYR A 11 25.97 3.81 -42.73
N LEU A 12 24.68 3.84 -42.35
CA LEU A 12 24.17 3.02 -41.25
C LEU A 12 24.35 1.52 -41.53
N GLY A 13 24.01 1.07 -42.75
CA GLY A 13 24.16 -0.33 -43.14
C GLY A 13 25.62 -0.76 -43.19
N GLU A 14 26.52 0.11 -43.66
CA GLU A 14 27.97 -0.13 -43.65
C GLU A 14 28.52 -0.22 -42.23
N LEU A 15 28.07 0.63 -41.30
CA LEU A 15 28.47 0.58 -39.90
C LEU A 15 28.01 -0.72 -39.21
N LEU A 16 26.80 -1.20 -39.52
CA LEU A 16 26.31 -2.49 -39.02
C LEU A 16 27.16 -3.66 -39.53
N ARG A 17 27.49 -3.68 -40.83
CA ARG A 17 28.36 -4.70 -41.42
C ARG A 17 29.76 -4.65 -40.82
N LEU A 18 30.34 -3.45 -40.69
CA LEU A 18 31.65 -3.27 -40.09
C LEU A 18 31.68 -3.75 -38.63
N TYR A 19 30.65 -3.45 -37.84
CA TYR A 19 30.52 -3.98 -36.48
C TYR A 19 30.43 -5.50 -36.47
N GLN A 20 29.64 -6.09 -37.37
CA GLN A 20 29.50 -7.53 -37.51
C GLN A 20 30.84 -8.18 -37.87
N ASP A 21 31.58 -7.63 -38.82
CA ASP A 21 32.90 -8.13 -39.22
C ASP A 21 33.88 -8.10 -38.04
N TRP A 22 33.95 -6.99 -37.31
CA TRP A 22 34.78 -6.90 -36.10
C TRP A 22 34.35 -7.89 -35.03
N HIS A 23 33.05 -8.12 -34.85
CA HIS A 23 32.55 -9.07 -33.88
C HIS A 23 32.93 -10.51 -34.19
N HIS A 24 32.87 -10.93 -35.47
CA HIS A 24 33.23 -12.28 -35.88
C HIS A 24 34.74 -12.53 -35.83
N ASN A 25 35.55 -11.50 -36.09
CA ASN A 25 37.01 -11.64 -36.15
C ASN A 25 37.72 -11.41 -34.80
N ASP A 26 37.12 -10.66 -33.86
CA ASP A 26 37.69 -10.41 -32.53
C ASP A 26 37.39 -11.55 -31.53
N VAL A 27 37.76 -12.78 -31.90
CA VAL A 27 37.49 -14.01 -31.11
C VAL A 27 38.13 -13.94 -29.72
N SER A 28 39.30 -13.29 -29.61
CA SER A 28 40.03 -13.10 -28.35
C SER A 28 39.55 -11.90 -27.52
N ASN A 29 38.58 -11.12 -28.01
CA ASN A 29 38.08 -9.89 -27.38
C ASN A 29 39.19 -8.87 -27.03
N ASN A 30 40.23 -8.78 -27.86
CA ASN A 30 41.34 -7.84 -27.68
C ASN A 30 40.99 -6.43 -28.16
N TYR A 31 39.96 -6.29 -29.01
CA TYR A 31 39.57 -5.04 -29.66
C TYR A 31 38.19 -4.53 -29.22
N ILE A 32 37.83 -4.77 -27.95
CA ILE A 32 36.58 -4.32 -27.32
C ILE A 32 36.32 -2.82 -27.53
N CYS A 33 37.37 -1.99 -27.44
CA CYS A 33 37.25 -0.54 -27.61
C CYS A 33 36.79 -0.14 -29.02
N ILE A 34 37.25 -0.85 -30.06
CA ILE A 34 36.85 -0.60 -31.46
C ILE A 34 35.39 -0.98 -31.66
N ARG A 35 35.01 -2.19 -31.21
CA ARG A 35 33.61 -2.66 -31.26
C ARG A 35 32.67 -1.72 -30.52
N ARG A 36 33.08 -1.23 -29.34
CA ARG A 36 32.33 -0.23 -28.57
C ARG A 36 32.23 1.10 -29.30
N GLY A 37 33.30 1.58 -29.93
CA GLY A 37 33.30 2.81 -30.72
C GLY A 37 32.27 2.79 -31.84
N LEU A 38 32.21 1.68 -32.59
CA LEU A 38 31.21 1.47 -33.65
C LEU A 38 29.78 1.47 -33.10
N LEU A 39 29.55 0.82 -31.97
CA LEU A 39 28.25 0.84 -31.29
C LEU A 39 27.85 2.23 -30.81
N LEU A 40 28.79 3.04 -30.32
CA LEU A 40 28.50 4.42 -29.92
C LEU A 40 28.07 5.26 -31.13
N CYS A 41 28.67 5.07 -32.31
CA CYS A 41 28.20 5.71 -33.54
C CYS A 41 26.76 5.29 -33.86
N LEU A 42 26.45 3.99 -33.83
CA LEU A 42 25.08 3.48 -34.05
C LEU A 42 24.09 4.03 -33.00
N LYS A 43 24.50 4.13 -31.74
CA LYS A 43 23.72 4.72 -30.65
C LYS A 43 23.37 6.18 -30.90
N HIS A 44 24.30 6.98 -31.41
CA HIS A 44 24.04 8.38 -31.78
C HIS A 44 23.18 8.53 -33.04
N ILE A 45 23.32 7.61 -34.00
CA ILE A 45 22.48 7.61 -35.20
C ILE A 45 21.03 7.26 -34.84
N THR A 46 20.82 6.32 -33.92
CA THR A 46 19.49 5.89 -33.46
C THR A 46 18.79 6.87 -32.51
N ASN A 47 19.42 8.00 -32.18
CA ASN A 47 18.74 9.10 -31.47
C ASN A 47 17.70 9.82 -32.35
N ILE A 48 17.84 9.76 -33.68
CA ILE A 48 16.86 10.36 -34.59
C ILE A 48 15.90 9.30 -35.11
N GLN A 49 14.63 9.68 -35.33
CA GLN A 49 13.59 8.78 -35.84
C GLN A 49 14.00 8.07 -37.13
N LEU A 50 14.46 8.82 -38.14
CA LEU A 50 14.93 8.28 -39.41
C LEU A 50 16.06 7.24 -39.23
N GLY A 51 16.92 7.45 -38.23
CA GLY A 51 17.99 6.50 -37.88
C GLY A 51 17.45 5.21 -37.28
N ARG A 52 16.43 5.28 -36.42
CA ARG A 52 15.75 4.09 -35.87
C ARG A 52 15.03 3.29 -36.96
N GLU A 53 14.30 3.97 -37.85
CA GLU A 53 13.58 3.35 -38.97
C GLU A 53 14.56 2.66 -39.94
N THR A 54 15.66 3.34 -40.30
CA THR A 54 16.69 2.76 -41.16
C THR A 54 17.42 1.59 -40.50
N PHE A 55 17.66 1.67 -39.19
CA PHE A 55 18.23 0.58 -38.40
C PHE A 55 17.34 -0.67 -38.40
N LEU A 56 16.02 -0.49 -38.23
CA LEU A 56 15.04 -1.56 -38.33
C LEU A 56 15.02 -2.18 -39.74
N GLY A 57 14.95 -1.34 -40.78
CA GLY A 57 14.97 -1.79 -42.18
C GLY A 57 16.26 -2.51 -42.59
N SER A 58 17.38 -2.25 -41.91
CA SER A 58 18.68 -2.87 -42.17
C SER A 58 18.92 -4.15 -41.36
N ARG A 59 17.88 -4.75 -40.77
CA ARG A 59 17.98 -5.92 -39.87
C ARG A 59 18.90 -5.67 -38.65
N GLY A 60 19.03 -4.41 -38.23
CA GLY A 60 19.93 -4.02 -37.14
C GLY A 60 19.58 -4.68 -35.81
N MET A 61 18.28 -4.92 -35.56
CA MET A 61 17.81 -5.63 -34.36
C MET A 61 18.38 -7.04 -34.29
N GLU A 62 18.30 -7.81 -35.38
CA GLU A 62 18.80 -9.18 -35.48
C GLU A 62 20.32 -9.25 -35.37
N ILE A 63 21.02 -8.36 -36.07
CA ILE A 63 22.50 -8.30 -36.08
C ILE A 63 23.02 -8.04 -34.66
N LEU A 64 22.49 -7.02 -33.99
CA LEU A 64 22.95 -6.68 -32.64
C LEU A 64 22.45 -7.66 -31.58
N PHE A 65 21.25 -8.24 -31.74
CA PHE A 65 20.76 -9.28 -30.82
C PHE A 65 21.64 -10.51 -30.84
N THR A 66 21.99 -11.00 -32.04
CA THR A 66 22.86 -12.19 -32.21
C THR A 66 24.25 -11.93 -31.61
N SER A 67 24.78 -10.71 -31.73
CA SER A 67 26.14 -10.40 -31.28
C SER A 67 26.36 -10.42 -29.75
N VAL A 68 25.27 -10.43 -28.98
CA VAL A 68 25.35 -10.45 -27.51
C VAL A 68 24.95 -11.79 -26.91
N GLN A 69 24.35 -12.73 -27.67
CA GLN A 69 23.88 -14.01 -27.12
C GLN A 69 25.02 -14.83 -26.49
N ASP A 70 26.18 -14.87 -27.14
CA ASP A 70 27.33 -15.66 -26.69
C ASP A 70 28.17 -14.94 -25.59
N GLY A 71 27.93 -13.66 -25.37
CA GLY A 71 28.74 -12.78 -24.50
C GLY A 71 28.13 -12.44 -23.14
N LEU A 72 26.89 -12.87 -22.86
CA LEU A 72 26.15 -12.48 -21.64
C LEU A 72 26.84 -12.80 -20.30
N PRO A 73 27.52 -13.94 -20.12
CA PRO A 73 28.17 -14.25 -18.84
C PRO A 73 29.51 -13.51 -18.64
N CYS A 74 30.08 -12.91 -19.70
CA CYS A 74 31.43 -12.34 -19.67
C CYS A 74 31.42 -10.86 -19.24
N ARG A 75 31.88 -10.58 -18.01
CA ARG A 75 31.96 -9.19 -17.49
C ARG A 75 32.83 -8.26 -18.34
N ASN A 76 33.86 -8.78 -19.01
CA ASN A 76 34.71 -7.96 -19.88
C ASN A 76 33.94 -7.38 -21.09
N LEU A 77 32.81 -8.00 -21.46
CA LEU A 77 31.95 -7.53 -22.56
C LEU A 77 30.82 -6.61 -22.09
N ASP A 78 30.70 -6.33 -20.79
CA ASP A 78 29.65 -5.47 -20.23
C ASP A 78 29.49 -4.12 -20.95
N PRO A 79 30.56 -3.40 -21.34
CA PRO A 79 30.43 -2.13 -22.06
C PRO A 79 29.78 -2.31 -23.44
N ILE A 80 30.08 -3.42 -24.13
CA ILE A 80 29.49 -3.76 -25.43
C ILE A 80 28.03 -4.14 -25.23
N THR A 81 27.76 -5.13 -24.37
CA THR A 81 26.41 -5.65 -24.08
C THR A 81 25.47 -4.54 -23.63
N THR A 82 25.92 -3.65 -22.74
CA THR A 82 25.12 -2.51 -22.26
C THR A 82 24.78 -1.54 -23.41
N THR A 83 25.75 -1.23 -24.27
CA THR A 83 25.54 -0.31 -25.40
C THR A 83 24.59 -0.93 -26.43
N VAL A 84 24.74 -2.22 -26.72
CA VAL A 84 23.81 -2.96 -27.60
C VAL A 84 22.39 -2.94 -27.03
N ILE A 85 22.20 -3.29 -25.75
CA ILE A 85 20.87 -3.28 -25.12
C ILE A 85 20.24 -1.89 -25.17
N GLN A 86 21.02 -0.83 -24.97
CA GLN A 86 20.54 0.55 -25.10
C GLN A 86 20.02 0.85 -26.52
N ILE A 87 20.76 0.45 -27.56
CA ILE A 87 20.34 0.62 -28.96
C ILE A 87 19.08 -0.21 -29.24
N LEU A 88 19.08 -1.49 -28.86
CA LEU A 88 17.95 -2.39 -29.09
C LEU A 88 16.66 -1.87 -28.43
N ARG A 89 16.71 -1.45 -27.16
CA ARG A 89 15.54 -0.87 -26.46
C ARG A 89 15.08 0.43 -27.08
N LYS A 90 16.00 1.27 -27.56
CA LYS A 90 15.70 2.54 -28.24
C LYS A 90 15.00 2.31 -29.58
N CYS A 91 15.46 1.31 -30.34
CA CYS A 91 14.90 0.93 -31.64
C CYS A 91 13.69 -0.01 -31.56
N TYR A 92 13.42 -0.62 -30.40
CA TYR A 92 12.25 -1.49 -30.21
C TYR A 92 10.94 -0.69 -30.45
N PRO A 93 10.04 -1.15 -31.33
CA PRO A 93 8.78 -0.47 -31.65
C PRO A 93 7.93 -0.17 -30.42
N LYS A 94 7.35 1.04 -30.35
CA LYS A 94 6.54 1.46 -29.20
C LYS A 94 5.08 1.15 -29.46
N GLU A 95 4.42 0.50 -28.51
CA GLU A 95 3.05 0.02 -28.66
C GLU A 95 2.17 0.47 -27.49
N PRO A 96 0.85 0.61 -27.67
CA PRO A 96 -0.08 0.72 -26.54
C PRO A 96 -0.19 -0.62 -25.79
N LEU A 97 -0.68 -0.58 -24.55
CA LEU A 97 -1.05 -1.82 -23.84
C LEU A 97 -2.10 -2.61 -24.64
N PRO A 98 -2.11 -3.96 -24.58
CA PRO A 98 -3.07 -4.80 -25.28
C PRO A 98 -4.44 -4.81 -24.57
N LEU A 99 -4.99 -3.61 -24.37
CA LEU A 99 -6.29 -3.31 -23.80
C LEU A 99 -7.10 -2.49 -24.79
N ARG A 100 -8.43 -2.64 -24.78
CA ARG A 100 -9.32 -1.77 -25.55
C ARG A 100 -9.39 -0.35 -25.01
N ARG A 101 -9.36 -0.22 -23.68
CA ARG A 101 -9.41 1.06 -22.95
C ARG A 101 -8.42 1.01 -21.80
N VAL A 102 -7.66 2.08 -21.59
CA VAL A 102 -6.67 2.17 -20.49
C VAL A 102 -7.30 2.54 -19.15
N THR A 103 -8.54 3.06 -19.14
CA THR A 103 -9.32 3.31 -17.93
C THR A 103 -9.66 2.00 -17.23
N SER A 104 -9.91 2.06 -15.92
CA SER A 104 -10.35 0.90 -15.12
C SER A 104 -11.53 0.16 -15.76
N SER A 105 -11.54 -1.17 -15.62
CA SER A 105 -12.70 -2.02 -15.94
C SER A 105 -13.90 -1.73 -15.03
N TYR A 106 -13.65 -1.12 -13.86
CA TYR A 106 -14.68 -0.74 -12.91
C TYR A 106 -14.94 0.77 -12.98
N CYS A 107 -16.23 1.12 -13.00
CA CYS A 107 -16.69 2.51 -12.99
C CYS A 107 -17.73 2.67 -11.88
N PHE A 108 -17.68 3.79 -11.17
CA PHE A 108 -18.63 4.12 -10.11
C PHE A 108 -19.31 5.47 -10.41
N PRO A 109 -20.65 5.53 -10.42
CA PRO A 109 -21.35 6.78 -10.69
C PRO A 109 -21.21 7.76 -9.50
N LEU A 110 -20.73 8.97 -9.78
CA LEU A 110 -20.53 9.99 -8.74
C LEU A 110 -21.81 10.81 -8.49
N PRO A 111 -22.12 11.16 -7.22
CA PRO A 111 -23.20 12.08 -6.89
C PRO A 111 -23.09 13.42 -7.65
N GLY A 112 -24.20 13.92 -8.18
CA GLY A 112 -24.25 15.18 -8.94
C GLY A 112 -24.01 15.05 -10.46
N ASN A 113 -23.49 13.92 -10.94
CA ASN A 113 -23.32 13.64 -12.37
C ASN A 113 -24.48 12.76 -12.91
N ALA A 114 -25.65 13.36 -13.14
CA ALA A 114 -26.84 12.67 -13.66
C ALA A 114 -26.75 12.23 -15.15
N LYS A 115 -25.56 12.26 -15.77
CA LYS A 115 -25.31 11.84 -17.16
C LYS A 115 -23.94 11.18 -17.34
N ALA A 116 -23.65 10.11 -16.61
CA ALA A 116 -22.62 9.18 -17.06
C ALA A 116 -23.33 8.01 -17.76
N ALA A 117 -23.60 8.17 -19.06
CA ALA A 117 -23.75 7.00 -19.92
C ALA A 117 -22.45 6.17 -19.80
N PRO A 118 -22.48 4.83 -19.97
CA PRO A 118 -21.24 4.10 -20.20
C PRO A 118 -20.48 4.81 -21.32
N PRO A 119 -19.14 4.91 -21.30
CA PRO A 119 -18.44 5.66 -22.34
C PRO A 119 -18.85 5.09 -23.69
N CYS A 120 -19.60 5.89 -24.45
CA CYS A 120 -20.19 5.50 -25.73
C CYS A 120 -19.10 4.92 -26.62
N GLU A 121 -19.46 3.87 -27.37
CA GLU A 121 -18.69 3.35 -28.49
C GLU A 121 -18.49 4.47 -29.53
N GLY A 122 -17.45 5.28 -29.34
CA GLY A 122 -17.04 6.33 -30.27
C GLY A 122 -15.71 5.92 -30.90
N SER A 123 -15.76 5.51 -32.16
CA SER A 123 -14.65 5.17 -33.05
C SER A 123 -13.27 5.74 -32.69
N GLU A 124 -12.44 5.00 -31.94
CA GLU A 124 -11.00 5.25 -31.83
C GLU A 124 -10.24 4.64 -33.04
N SER A 125 -10.72 4.90 -34.25
CA SER A 125 -10.02 4.52 -35.47
C SER A 125 -9.99 5.70 -36.43
N LYS A 126 -9.02 6.60 -36.18
CA LYS A 126 -8.31 7.46 -37.16
C LYS A 126 -7.61 8.60 -36.41
N CYS A 127 -6.40 8.33 -35.94
CA CYS A 127 -5.35 9.35 -35.87
C CYS A 127 -3.99 8.63 -35.75
N LEU A 128 -3.63 7.95 -36.84
CA LEU A 128 -2.27 7.46 -37.07
C LEU A 128 -1.68 8.37 -38.14
N LYS A 129 -1.07 9.49 -37.74
CA LYS A 129 0.06 10.17 -38.42
C LYS A 129 0.23 11.58 -37.88
N GLY A 130 1.48 11.91 -37.58
CA GLY A 130 1.97 13.26 -37.38
C GLY A 130 2.15 13.61 -35.91
N ASP A 131 3.43 13.68 -35.52
CA ASP A 131 4.01 14.65 -34.58
C ASP A 131 4.89 13.99 -33.50
N ASP A 132 6.00 13.39 -33.95
CA ASP A 132 7.15 13.04 -33.11
C ASP A 132 8.26 14.09 -33.37
N GLU A 133 8.30 15.16 -32.57
CA GLU A 133 9.46 16.07 -32.54
C GLU A 133 10.33 15.90 -31.28
N SER A 134 11.62 15.64 -31.54
CA SER A 134 12.81 15.92 -30.72
C SER A 134 13.08 15.05 -29.48
N ASP A 135 13.65 13.86 -29.71
CA ASP A 135 14.23 12.96 -28.69
C ASP A 135 15.69 13.33 -28.34
N GLY A 136 15.90 13.84 -27.13
CA GLY A 136 17.18 13.86 -26.42
C GLY A 136 17.07 13.01 -25.16
N GLU A 137 17.09 11.69 -25.29
CA GLU A 137 16.74 10.75 -24.21
C GLU A 137 17.91 10.38 -23.25
N GLU A 138 19.03 11.10 -23.21
CA GLU A 138 20.21 10.62 -22.45
C GLU A 138 20.77 11.51 -21.33
N GLU A 139 20.13 12.63 -20.96
CA GLU A 139 20.65 13.48 -19.86
C GLU A 139 19.75 13.63 -18.61
N VAL A 140 18.59 12.96 -18.54
CA VAL A 140 17.64 13.20 -17.41
C VAL A 140 17.66 12.09 -16.34
N GLU A 141 18.47 11.04 -16.48
CA GLU A 141 18.53 9.93 -15.50
C GLU A 141 19.36 10.23 -14.22
N LYS A 142 19.76 11.49 -13.97
CA LYS A 142 20.51 11.89 -12.75
C LYS A 142 19.78 12.89 -11.84
N ARG A 143 18.52 13.25 -12.10
CA ARG A 143 17.79 14.29 -11.32
C ARG A 143 16.30 14.00 -11.08
N LEU A 144 15.92 12.74 -10.87
CA LEU A 144 14.53 12.39 -10.55
C LEU A 144 14.47 11.44 -9.35
N ASP A 145 14.97 11.91 -8.21
CA ASP A 145 14.67 11.30 -6.90
C ASP A 145 13.36 11.87 -6.28
N ASN A 146 12.68 12.79 -6.97
CA ASN A 146 11.40 13.34 -6.55
C ASN A 146 10.31 12.95 -7.57
N GLU A 147 9.68 11.78 -7.37
CA GLU A 147 8.36 11.51 -7.94
C GLU A 147 7.29 12.24 -7.11
N ASP A 148 7.08 13.52 -7.42
CA ASP A 148 5.78 14.18 -7.34
C ASP A 148 5.70 15.04 -8.60
N VAL A 149 5.17 14.46 -9.68
CA VAL A 149 4.82 15.25 -10.88
C VAL A 149 3.35 15.61 -10.75
N GLU A 150 3.08 16.72 -10.07
CA GLU A 150 1.79 17.42 -10.09
C GLU A 150 1.99 18.81 -10.71
N SER A 151 0.88 19.35 -11.21
CA SER A 151 0.74 20.46 -12.15
C SER A 151 1.56 21.71 -11.81
N LYS A 152 2.05 22.37 -12.87
CA LYS A 152 2.49 23.77 -12.79
C LYS A 152 1.26 24.67 -12.68
N ASP A 153 0.73 24.79 -11.48
CA ASP A 153 -0.21 25.86 -11.13
C ASP A 153 0.50 26.86 -10.21
N GLU A 154 0.66 28.06 -10.77
CA GLU A 154 0.94 29.39 -10.23
C GLU A 154 1.69 29.55 -8.87
N ASP A 155 2.65 30.47 -8.86
CA ASP A 155 3.60 30.83 -7.78
C ASP A 155 2.96 31.21 -6.43
N TYR A 156 2.45 30.21 -5.70
CA TYR A 156 2.23 30.29 -4.26
C TYR A 156 3.38 29.61 -3.54
N ASP A 157 4.36 30.39 -3.11
CA ASP A 157 5.49 29.93 -2.30
C ASP A 157 5.01 29.70 -0.85
N LEU A 158 4.90 28.44 -0.45
CA LEU A 158 4.60 28.00 0.91
C LEU A 158 5.88 27.65 1.69
N GLU A 159 6.99 27.40 0.99
CA GLU A 159 8.25 26.92 1.55
C GLU A 159 9.07 28.09 2.12
N THR A 160 8.81 29.32 1.67
CA THR A 160 9.47 30.54 2.18
C THR A 160 8.54 31.48 2.96
N ASP A 161 7.22 31.32 2.89
CA ASP A 161 6.26 32.24 3.51
C ASP A 161 5.87 31.83 4.94
N VAL A 162 6.56 32.44 5.91
CA VAL A 162 6.34 32.25 7.35
C VAL A 162 4.90 32.59 7.77
N ASN A 163 4.25 33.58 7.13
CA ASN A 163 2.91 33.98 7.50
C ASN A 163 1.89 32.91 7.08
N LYS A 164 2.07 32.27 5.93
CA LYS A 164 1.23 31.13 5.52
C LYS A 164 1.45 29.87 6.36
N LEU A 165 2.67 29.64 6.83
CA LEU A 165 2.97 28.52 7.73
C LEU A 165 2.40 28.72 9.15
N ARG A 166 2.24 29.98 9.58
CA ARG A 166 1.68 30.35 10.90
C ARG A 166 0.18 30.62 10.88
N SER A 167 -0.39 30.96 9.74
CA SER A 167 -1.81 31.31 9.66
C SER A 167 -2.67 30.09 9.94
N GLN A 168 -3.66 30.29 10.80
CA GLN A 168 -4.67 29.28 11.06
C GLN A 168 -5.87 29.56 10.16
N PRO A 169 -6.19 28.67 9.20
CA PRO A 169 -7.32 28.86 8.30
C PRO A 169 -8.64 28.96 9.05
N VAL A 170 -9.60 29.69 8.45
CA VAL A 170 -11.01 29.62 8.82
C VAL A 170 -11.52 28.20 8.56
N LEU A 171 -12.48 27.75 9.36
CA LEU A 171 -13.10 26.43 9.18
C LEU A 171 -13.63 26.29 7.74
N ASP A 172 -13.42 25.11 7.15
CA ASP A 172 -13.95 24.76 5.83
C ASP A 172 -15.45 24.44 5.83
N ARG A 173 -16.11 24.63 6.97
CA ARG A 173 -17.53 24.35 7.22
C ARG A 173 -18.08 25.24 8.35
N PRO A 174 -19.41 25.41 8.45
CA PRO A 174 -20.03 26.14 9.56
C PRO A 174 -19.79 25.46 10.92
N GLU A 175 -19.63 26.25 11.99
CA GLU A 175 -19.44 25.72 13.35
C GLU A 175 -20.67 24.96 13.85
N GLU A 176 -21.86 25.32 13.39
CA GLU A 176 -23.12 24.68 13.76
C GLU A 176 -23.15 23.20 13.32
N GLU A 177 -22.43 22.86 12.24
CA GLU A 177 -22.31 21.48 11.79
C GLU A 177 -21.42 20.63 12.71
N LEU A 178 -20.60 21.24 13.58
CA LEU A 178 -19.71 20.49 14.48
C LEU A 178 -20.47 19.78 15.61
N GLY A 179 -21.65 20.28 16.00
CA GLY A 179 -22.45 19.71 17.08
C GLY A 179 -22.84 18.24 16.86
N GLN A 180 -22.96 17.80 15.60
CA GLN A 180 -23.27 16.40 15.28
C GLN A 180 -22.20 15.40 15.74
N TYR A 181 -20.94 15.85 15.91
CA TYR A 181 -19.83 15.00 16.35
C TYR A 181 -19.82 14.78 17.86
N GLU A 182 -20.65 15.46 18.64
CA GLU A 182 -20.86 15.17 20.06
C GLU A 182 -21.32 13.72 20.27
N ALA A 183 -22.18 13.21 19.40
CA ALA A 183 -22.64 11.82 19.41
C ALA A 183 -21.50 10.79 19.19
N MET A 184 -20.37 11.25 18.64
CA MET A 184 -19.16 10.45 18.47
C MET A 184 -18.23 10.55 19.66
N CYS A 185 -18.50 11.38 20.68
CA CYS A 185 -17.67 11.53 21.88
C CYS A 185 -18.47 11.33 23.19
N PRO A 186 -19.25 10.24 23.32
CA PRO A 186 -20.00 9.90 24.54
C PRO A 186 -19.14 9.82 25.80
N GLU A 187 -17.86 9.50 25.65
CA GLU A 187 -16.85 9.43 26.72
C GLU A 187 -16.58 10.78 27.40
N LEU A 188 -17.08 11.89 26.84
CA LEU A 188 -17.02 13.22 27.45
C LEU A 188 -18.26 13.54 28.30
N SER A 189 -19.34 12.76 28.16
CA SER A 189 -20.59 13.00 28.86
C SER A 189 -20.61 12.35 30.25
N HIS A 190 -21.17 13.03 31.24
CA HIS A 190 -21.27 12.51 32.62
C HIS A 190 -22.35 11.42 32.77
N ASN A 191 -23.16 11.20 31.72
CA ASN A 191 -24.25 10.23 31.67
C ASN A 191 -23.89 8.94 30.93
N PHE A 192 -22.60 8.65 30.69
CA PHE A 192 -22.15 7.49 29.89
C PHE A 192 -22.73 6.14 30.36
N GLN A 193 -23.13 6.01 31.63
CA GLN A 193 -23.68 4.79 32.22
C GLN A 193 -25.13 4.48 31.81
N VAL A 194 -25.91 5.46 31.34
CA VAL A 194 -27.28 5.20 30.84
C VAL A 194 -27.24 4.35 29.56
N LEU A 195 -26.13 4.39 28.82
CA LEU A 195 -25.93 3.63 27.59
C LEU A 195 -25.48 2.17 27.85
N GLU A 196 -24.77 1.88 28.93
CA GLU A 196 -24.32 0.52 29.27
C GLU A 196 -25.42 -0.36 29.90
N PHE A 197 -26.34 0.22 30.70
CA PHE A 197 -27.44 -0.54 31.32
C PHE A 197 -28.46 -1.08 30.30
N GLU A 198 -28.59 -0.43 29.12
CA GLU A 198 -29.40 -0.95 28.02
C GLU A 198 -28.67 -2.07 27.23
N GLU A 199 -27.34 -2.03 27.16
CA GLU A 199 -26.52 -3.05 26.49
C GLU A 199 -26.34 -4.31 27.34
N GLU A 200 -26.15 -4.21 28.66
CA GLU A 200 -26.06 -5.38 29.56
C GLU A 200 -27.36 -6.21 29.58
N LYS A 201 -28.54 -5.55 29.53
CA LYS A 201 -29.83 -6.23 29.37
C LYS A 201 -30.00 -6.93 28.02
N CYS A 202 -29.29 -6.50 26.98
CA CYS A 202 -29.30 -7.15 25.67
C CYS A 202 -28.32 -8.33 25.59
N LEU A 203 -27.24 -8.33 26.38
CA LEU A 203 -26.25 -9.40 26.39
C LEU A 203 -26.76 -10.72 26.98
N GLU A 204 -27.68 -10.69 27.95
CA GLU A 204 -28.26 -11.91 28.55
C GLU A 204 -29.16 -12.72 27.58
N ASN A 205 -29.54 -12.16 26.43
CA ASN A 205 -30.48 -12.76 25.47
C ASN A 205 -29.88 -13.19 24.12
N ARG A 206 -28.56 -13.19 23.92
CA ARG A 206 -27.95 -13.55 22.62
C ARG A 206 -27.46 -15.01 22.57
N THR A 207 -28.23 -15.85 21.88
CA THR A 207 -27.72 -17.05 21.19
C THR A 207 -27.01 -16.62 19.91
N GLU A 208 -25.90 -17.28 19.55
CA GLU A 208 -25.05 -17.16 18.33
C GLU A 208 -25.58 -16.25 17.20
N SER A 209 -25.64 -14.95 17.44
CA SER A 209 -26.06 -13.94 16.47
C SER A 209 -25.22 -12.68 16.61
N LEU A 210 -24.95 -12.04 15.47
CA LEU A 210 -24.13 -10.84 15.34
C LEU A 210 -24.51 -9.78 16.38
N PRO A 211 -23.53 -9.07 16.96
CA PRO A 211 -23.83 -7.90 17.74
C PRO A 211 -24.52 -6.83 16.88
N SER A 212 -25.82 -6.60 17.09
CA SER A 212 -26.53 -5.44 16.55
C SER A 212 -26.01 -4.19 17.26
N THR A 213 -25.24 -3.36 16.54
CA THR A 213 -24.74 -2.07 17.01
C THR A 213 -25.89 -1.04 16.96
N PRO A 214 -26.12 -0.24 18.02
CA PRO A 214 -27.01 0.93 17.93
C PRO A 214 -26.42 1.92 16.92
N SER A 215 -27.09 2.11 15.78
CA SER A 215 -26.54 2.89 14.67
C SER A 215 -26.83 4.38 14.83
N HIS A 216 -26.06 5.07 15.68
CA HIS A 216 -25.87 6.51 15.54
C HIS A 216 -24.73 6.73 14.52
N PHE A 217 -25.07 6.88 13.24
CA PHE A 217 -24.13 7.31 12.21
C PHE A 217 -24.57 8.68 11.68
N ILE A 218 -23.61 9.51 11.29
CA ILE A 218 -23.91 10.82 10.71
C ILE A 218 -24.57 10.58 9.33
N PRO A 219 -25.82 11.06 9.11
CA PRO A 219 -26.50 10.88 7.83
C PRO A 219 -25.73 11.56 6.69
N SER A 220 -25.68 10.93 5.52
CA SER A 220 -25.21 11.60 4.31
C SER A 220 -26.10 12.80 3.99
N ALA A 221 -25.51 13.90 3.50
CA ALA A 221 -26.15 15.20 3.28
C ALA A 221 -27.44 15.16 2.40
N ALA A 222 -27.75 14.03 1.75
CA ALA A 222 -28.96 13.84 0.96
C ALA A 222 -30.27 13.68 1.77
N SER A 223 -30.24 13.60 3.10
CA SER A 223 -31.44 13.25 3.91
C SER A 223 -31.95 14.33 4.88
N VAL A 224 -31.44 15.56 4.89
CA VAL A 224 -31.95 16.59 5.82
C VAL A 224 -33.24 17.21 5.28
N LYS A 225 -34.39 16.60 5.60
CA LYS A 225 -35.66 17.34 5.67
C LYS A 225 -35.75 17.98 7.06
N HIS A 226 -35.79 19.30 7.10
CA HIS A 226 -35.94 20.08 8.33
C HIS A 226 -37.13 19.59 9.18
N SER A 227 -36.85 19.06 10.37
CA SER A 227 -37.83 18.91 11.43
C SER A 227 -37.57 19.96 12.50
N ASN A 228 -38.46 20.96 12.56
CA ASN A 228 -38.49 22.02 13.56
C ASN A 228 -38.68 21.44 14.98
N CYS A 229 -37.62 21.42 15.78
CA CYS A 229 -37.74 21.31 17.24
C CYS A 229 -37.57 22.70 17.86
N LYS A 230 -38.69 23.29 18.26
CA LYS A 230 -38.77 24.54 19.03
C LYS A 230 -38.23 24.29 20.44
N TRP A 231 -37.13 24.95 20.81
CA TRP A 231 -36.78 25.15 22.21
C TRP A 231 -37.47 26.40 22.74
N ARG A 232 -38.23 26.23 23.82
CA ARG A 232 -39.05 27.27 24.47
C ARG A 232 -38.24 27.89 25.62
N ASN A 233 -37.89 29.17 25.42
CA ASN A 233 -37.69 30.30 26.35
C ASN A 233 -37.17 30.07 27.77
N GLN A 234 -36.21 30.91 28.17
CA GLN A 234 -36.50 32.02 29.11
C GLN A 234 -35.46 33.16 29.02
N SER A 235 -36.00 34.37 28.88
CA SER A 235 -35.34 35.67 28.81
C SER A 235 -35.15 36.27 30.20
N VAL A 236 -33.96 36.83 30.50
CA VAL A 236 -33.77 37.91 31.47
C VAL A 236 -32.76 38.91 30.92
N THR A 237 -33.10 40.18 31.06
CA THR A 237 -32.57 41.39 30.42
C THR A 237 -31.36 41.99 31.16
N GLU A 238 -30.41 42.50 30.37
CA GLU A 238 -29.60 43.74 30.53
C GLU A 238 -28.81 44.07 31.82
N MET A 239 -27.47 44.21 31.67
CA MET A 239 -26.70 45.48 31.72
C MET A 239 -25.18 45.21 31.88
N GLY A 240 -24.34 45.91 31.12
CA GLY A 240 -22.87 45.96 31.32
C GLY A 240 -22.47 46.81 32.55
N PRO A 241 -21.18 47.15 32.79
CA PRO A 241 -20.04 47.12 31.85
C PRO A 241 -18.75 46.42 32.39
N ASP A 242 -17.77 46.31 31.49
CA ASP A 242 -16.36 45.95 31.70
C ASP A 242 -15.73 46.67 32.92
N PRO A 243 -14.84 46.01 33.69
CA PRO A 243 -13.43 46.38 33.51
C PRO A 243 -12.42 45.24 33.68
N GLY A 244 -11.33 45.33 32.92
CA GLY A 244 -10.00 45.27 33.50
C GLY A 244 -9.24 43.94 33.34
N LYS A 245 -8.25 43.99 32.44
CA LYS A 245 -7.09 43.09 32.39
C LYS A 245 -6.54 42.83 33.80
N ASN A 246 -6.59 41.58 34.26
CA ASN A 246 -5.72 41.10 35.33
C ASN A 246 -5.12 39.74 34.95
N ASN A 247 -3.79 39.77 34.82
CA ASN A 247 -2.93 38.61 34.67
C ASN A 247 -3.09 37.69 35.89
N PHE A 248 -3.61 36.47 35.70
CA PHE A 248 -3.45 35.40 36.66
C PHE A 248 -2.46 34.36 36.13
N LYS A 249 -1.24 34.42 36.68
CA LYS A 249 -0.27 33.33 36.67
C LYS A 249 -0.82 32.19 37.52
N ALA A 250 -0.97 31.00 36.94
CA ALA A 250 -1.11 29.76 37.70
C ALA A 250 0.28 29.11 37.91
N PRO A 251 0.59 28.54 39.09
CA PRO A 251 1.92 28.03 39.40
C PRO A 251 2.12 26.59 38.90
N LEU A 252 3.24 26.34 38.21
CA LEU A 252 3.83 25.00 38.10
C LEU A 252 4.40 24.63 39.47
N GLN A 253 3.81 23.64 40.16
CA GLN A 253 4.50 22.94 41.24
C GLN A 253 5.16 21.68 40.70
N CYS A 254 6.49 21.77 40.60
CA CYS A 254 7.42 20.68 40.44
C CYS A 254 7.41 19.81 41.69
N TRP A 255 7.18 18.49 41.54
CA TRP A 255 7.46 17.52 42.59
C TRP A 255 8.75 16.79 42.21
N THR A 256 9.87 17.29 42.72
CA THR A 256 11.11 16.52 42.88
C THR A 256 11.01 15.68 44.15
N LYS A 257 11.03 14.36 44.00
CA LYS A 257 11.53 13.47 45.05
C LYS A 257 12.67 12.64 44.48
N GLU A 258 13.87 12.96 44.95
CA GLU A 258 15.04 12.10 44.85
C GLU A 258 14.85 10.89 45.76
N GLU A 259 14.94 9.69 45.20
CA GLU A 259 15.38 8.51 45.97
C GLU A 259 16.48 7.80 45.18
N LYS A 260 17.68 7.83 45.75
CA LYS A 260 18.85 7.06 45.34
C LYS A 260 18.65 5.59 45.70
N CYS A 261 18.92 4.68 44.77
CA CYS A 261 19.48 3.36 45.12
C CYS A 261 20.50 2.90 44.07
N ARG A 262 21.65 2.47 44.61
CA ARG A 262 22.91 2.09 43.96
C ARG A 262 22.77 0.86 43.08
N TRP A 263 23.47 0.86 41.93
CA TRP A 263 23.94 -0.36 41.28
C TRP A 263 25.46 -0.44 41.49
N ASN A 264 25.89 -1.43 42.27
CA ASN A 264 27.31 -1.74 42.45
C ASN A 264 27.80 -2.55 41.25
N GLN A 265 28.92 -2.12 40.68
CA GLN A 265 29.82 -2.94 39.88
C GLN A 265 30.56 -3.91 40.81
N THR A 266 30.73 -5.14 40.37
CA THR A 266 31.88 -5.97 40.78
C THR A 266 32.21 -6.91 39.64
N ASP A 267 33.34 -6.64 39.00
CA ASP A 267 34.08 -7.61 38.18
C ASP A 267 34.67 -8.68 39.11
N GLU A 268 34.72 -9.94 38.67
CA GLU A 268 35.92 -10.75 38.83
C GLU A 268 35.99 -11.88 37.80
N LYS A 269 37.13 -11.91 37.09
CA LYS A 269 37.59 -12.93 36.16
C LYS A 269 37.93 -14.24 36.87
N ARG A 270 37.79 -15.36 36.15
CA ARG A 270 38.78 -16.45 36.18
C ARG A 270 38.73 -17.28 34.90
N ASP A 271 39.89 -17.35 34.24
CA ASP A 271 40.22 -18.22 33.12
C ASP A 271 40.50 -19.66 33.59
N ASN A 272 40.19 -20.67 32.76
CA ASN A 272 41.17 -21.61 32.18
C ASN A 272 40.52 -22.80 31.43
N GLU A 273 40.94 -22.91 30.15
CA GLU A 273 41.49 -24.07 29.43
C GLU A 273 40.72 -25.40 29.21
N GLU A 274 40.62 -25.72 27.90
CA GLU A 274 40.75 -27.01 27.20
C GLU A 274 39.91 -28.24 27.59
N ALA A 275 39.11 -28.74 26.63
CA ALA A 275 39.45 -29.96 25.88
C ALA A 275 38.41 -30.26 24.79
N ALA A 276 38.90 -30.54 23.58
CA ALA A 276 38.14 -31.18 22.53
C ALA A 276 37.95 -32.67 22.84
N GLN A 277 36.77 -33.23 22.56
CA GLN A 277 36.66 -34.62 22.11
C GLN A 277 35.31 -34.89 21.42
N ASP A 278 35.48 -35.64 20.33
CA ASP A 278 34.54 -36.19 19.37
C ASP A 278 33.77 -37.38 19.96
N ALA A 279 32.45 -37.48 19.74
CA ALA A 279 31.69 -38.73 19.82
C ALA A 279 30.28 -38.56 19.24
N GLY A 280 29.95 -39.44 18.28
CA GLY A 280 28.67 -39.56 17.60
C GLY A 280 27.52 -40.16 18.43
N PRO A 281 26.44 -40.64 17.76
CA PRO A 281 25.05 -40.39 18.15
C PRO A 281 24.47 -41.48 19.06
N CYS A 282 23.52 -41.09 19.92
CA CYS A 282 22.67 -42.02 20.67
C CYS A 282 21.21 -41.89 20.26
N GLU A 283 20.66 -43.00 19.77
CA GLU A 283 19.25 -43.28 19.58
C GLU A 283 18.58 -43.81 20.88
N GLU A 284 17.25 -44.01 20.76
CA GLU A 284 16.31 -44.81 21.58
C GLU A 284 15.58 -44.08 22.71
N GLU A 285 14.26 -44.22 22.95
CA GLU A 285 13.12 -44.92 22.31
C GLU A 285 11.83 -44.49 23.08
N HIS A 286 10.66 -44.24 22.46
CA HIS A 286 9.46 -45.12 22.35
C HIS A 286 8.17 -44.23 22.35
N PRO A 287 6.94 -44.71 22.08
CA PRO A 287 6.47 -45.55 20.97
C PRO A 287 5.17 -44.97 20.33
N ALA A 288 4.99 -45.06 19.02
CA ALA A 288 3.68 -44.78 18.40
C ALA A 288 3.30 -45.93 17.46
N ARG A 289 2.23 -46.61 17.87
CA ARG A 289 1.61 -47.75 17.19
C ARG A 289 1.29 -47.42 15.73
N SER A 290 1.77 -48.30 14.86
CA SER A 290 1.31 -48.48 13.48
C SER A 290 -0.21 -48.55 13.40
N CYS A 291 -0.80 -47.64 12.63
CA CYS A 291 -2.10 -47.84 12.01
C CYS A 291 -2.00 -47.29 10.58
N VAL A 292 -1.60 -48.16 9.66
CA VAL A 292 -1.65 -47.91 8.22
C VAL A 292 -3.12 -47.89 7.82
N LEU A 293 -3.70 -46.69 7.71
CA LEU A 293 -4.96 -46.47 7.04
C LEU A 293 -4.67 -45.83 5.68
N ALA A 294 -4.89 -46.64 4.64
CA ALA A 294 -4.80 -46.24 3.24
C ALA A 294 -5.61 -44.95 3.01
N LEU A 295 -4.91 -43.89 2.65
CA LEU A 295 -5.50 -42.63 2.19
C LEU A 295 -6.28 -42.92 0.90
N ARG A 296 -7.60 -42.73 0.94
CA ARG A 296 -8.42 -42.67 -0.28
C ARG A 296 -8.03 -41.39 -1.07
N PRO A 297 -8.08 -41.42 -2.41
CA PRO A 297 -7.88 -40.24 -3.24
C PRO A 297 -8.90 -39.15 -2.85
N LEU A 298 -8.47 -37.89 -2.88
CA LEU A 298 -9.38 -36.74 -2.80
C LEU A 298 -10.52 -36.89 -3.83
N PRO A 299 -11.73 -36.41 -3.55
CA PRO A 299 -12.73 -36.23 -4.60
C PRO A 299 -12.13 -35.32 -5.69
N GLU A 300 -12.27 -35.71 -6.95
CA GLU A 300 -11.82 -34.97 -8.13
C GLU A 300 -12.51 -33.59 -8.30
N ASP A 301 -13.39 -33.21 -7.36
CA ASP A 301 -14.29 -32.05 -7.43
C ASP A 301 -13.85 -30.84 -6.61
N ALA A 302 -12.60 -30.75 -6.19
CA ALA A 302 -12.05 -29.54 -5.55
C ALA A 302 -11.98 -28.30 -6.49
N GLY A 303 -12.58 -28.39 -7.68
CA GLY A 303 -12.73 -27.32 -8.66
C GLY A 303 -14.08 -26.60 -8.63
N GLU A 304 -15.05 -27.05 -7.83
CA GLU A 304 -16.32 -26.33 -7.66
C GLU A 304 -16.16 -25.11 -6.73
N ARG A 305 -16.64 -23.98 -7.24
CA ARG A 305 -16.52 -22.65 -6.61
C ARG A 305 -17.15 -22.65 -5.21
N LEU A 306 -16.60 -21.83 -4.32
CA LEU A 306 -16.87 -21.80 -2.87
C LEU A 306 -18.31 -21.36 -2.48
N GLU A 307 -19.28 -21.44 -3.40
CA GLU A 307 -20.70 -21.11 -3.17
C GLU A 307 -21.59 -22.33 -2.92
N SER A 308 -21.10 -23.58 -3.06
CA SER A 308 -21.87 -24.72 -2.57
C SER A 308 -21.80 -24.73 -1.04
N SER A 309 -22.92 -24.34 -0.40
CA SER A 309 -23.07 -24.31 1.06
C SER A 309 -22.55 -25.60 1.71
N ASP A 310 -22.66 -26.74 1.03
CA ASP A 310 -22.20 -28.04 1.49
C ASP A 310 -20.67 -28.20 1.52
N LEU A 311 -19.93 -27.60 0.59
CA LEU A 311 -18.46 -27.65 0.58
C LEU A 311 -17.87 -26.77 1.68
N VAL A 312 -18.43 -25.58 1.87
CA VAL A 312 -18.00 -24.65 2.93
C VAL A 312 -18.24 -25.27 4.31
N THR A 313 -19.41 -25.88 4.53
CA THR A 313 -19.69 -26.59 5.79
C THR A 313 -18.68 -27.71 6.06
N LYS A 314 -18.38 -28.55 5.06
CA LYS A 314 -17.36 -29.61 5.19
C LYS A 314 -15.95 -29.06 5.47
N LEU A 315 -15.60 -27.92 4.87
CA LEU A 315 -14.33 -27.25 5.10
C LEU A 315 -14.24 -26.71 6.54
N LEU A 316 -15.32 -26.10 7.05
CA LEU A 316 -15.41 -25.61 8.42
C LEU A 316 -15.30 -26.74 9.44
N GLU A 317 -15.95 -27.89 9.21
CA GLU A 317 -15.81 -29.09 10.05
C GLU A 317 -14.36 -29.60 10.13
N LYS A 318 -13.59 -29.42 9.04
CA LYS A 318 -12.17 -29.81 8.96
C LYS A 318 -11.22 -28.73 9.49
N HIS A 319 -11.71 -27.52 9.76
CA HIS A 319 -10.87 -26.42 10.24
C HIS A 319 -10.42 -26.74 11.67
N GLN A 320 -9.13 -27.10 11.83
CA GLN A 320 -8.57 -27.52 13.11
C GLN A 320 -8.29 -26.36 14.08
N GLY A 321 -8.69 -25.13 13.72
CA GLY A 321 -9.05 -24.06 14.63
C GLY A 321 -8.07 -23.66 15.73
N ASP A 322 -7.00 -22.94 15.38
CA ASP A 322 -6.46 -21.91 16.27
C ASP A 322 -5.62 -20.88 15.47
N ILE A 323 -6.30 -19.99 14.74
CA ILE A 323 -5.65 -18.84 14.10
C ILE A 323 -5.97 -17.62 14.97
N PRO A 324 -4.98 -17.03 15.68
CA PRO A 324 -5.21 -15.92 16.56
C PRO A 324 -5.91 -14.76 15.85
N PHE A 325 -6.99 -14.26 16.46
CA PHE A 325 -7.77 -13.14 15.96
C PHE A 325 -8.40 -13.36 14.57
N HIS A 326 -8.72 -14.61 14.22
CA HIS A 326 -9.45 -14.96 13.00
C HIS A 326 -10.59 -15.95 13.28
N SER A 327 -11.75 -15.69 12.69
CA SER A 327 -12.89 -16.62 12.71
C SER A 327 -13.49 -16.68 11.31
N PRO A 328 -13.46 -17.85 10.64
CA PRO A 328 -14.09 -18.01 9.33
C PRO A 328 -15.57 -17.61 9.32
N HIS A 329 -16.31 -17.90 10.40
CA HIS A 329 -17.72 -17.55 10.53
C HIS A 329 -17.95 -16.04 10.58
N PHE A 330 -17.17 -15.30 11.38
CA PHE A 330 -17.29 -13.84 11.44
C PHE A 330 -16.85 -13.20 10.13
N TYR A 331 -15.77 -13.69 9.52
CA TYR A 331 -15.32 -13.22 8.22
C TYR A 331 -16.43 -13.38 7.17
N MET A 332 -17.03 -14.57 7.04
CA MET A 332 -18.13 -14.81 6.10
C MET A 332 -19.33 -13.91 6.37
N ALA A 333 -19.70 -13.71 7.64
CA ALA A 333 -20.81 -12.86 8.02
C ALA A 333 -20.56 -11.38 7.63
N ARG A 334 -19.33 -10.89 7.80
CA ARG A 334 -18.94 -9.54 7.38
C ARG A 334 -18.85 -9.41 5.87
N ALA A 335 -18.24 -10.38 5.19
CA ALA A 335 -18.07 -10.37 3.73
C ALA A 335 -19.42 -10.32 2.98
N LYS A 336 -20.46 -11.01 3.48
CA LYS A 336 -21.82 -10.96 2.92
C LYS A 336 -22.46 -9.56 2.96
N CYS A 337 -22.02 -8.71 3.89
CA CYS A 337 -22.56 -7.36 4.07
C CYS A 337 -21.78 -6.29 3.31
N VAL A 338 -20.64 -6.65 2.72
CA VAL A 338 -19.79 -5.71 1.98
C VAL A 338 -20.39 -5.36 0.63
N LYS A 339 -20.39 -4.07 0.31
CA LYS A 339 -20.80 -3.55 -1.00
C LYS A 339 -19.57 -3.28 -1.84
N SER A 340 -19.53 -3.91 -3.02
CA SER A 340 -18.48 -3.73 -4.03
C SER A 340 -19.09 -3.38 -5.38
N ILE A 341 -18.32 -2.78 -6.28
CA ILE A 341 -18.79 -2.45 -7.63
C ILE A 341 -19.21 -3.71 -8.40
N PRO A 342 -18.34 -4.74 -8.54
CA PRO A 342 -18.72 -5.96 -9.25
C PRO A 342 -19.63 -6.89 -8.43
N SER A 343 -20.01 -6.51 -7.20
CA SER A 343 -20.82 -7.35 -6.29
C SER A 343 -20.21 -8.74 -6.09
N TYR A 344 -18.98 -8.79 -5.59
CA TYR A 344 -18.23 -10.03 -5.34
C TYR A 344 -19.08 -11.06 -4.58
N LYS A 345 -19.05 -12.29 -5.08
CA LYS A 345 -19.77 -13.43 -4.50
C LYS A 345 -18.80 -14.47 -3.92
N ASP A 346 -17.69 -14.67 -4.61
CA ASP A 346 -16.66 -15.61 -4.22
C ASP A 346 -15.79 -15.02 -3.10
N LEU A 347 -15.47 -15.86 -2.11
CA LEU A 347 -14.51 -15.54 -1.06
C LEU A 347 -13.15 -16.11 -1.44
N ALA A 348 -12.10 -15.29 -1.35
CA ALA A 348 -10.74 -15.79 -1.49
C ALA A 348 -10.43 -16.74 -0.32
N PHE A 349 -9.94 -17.94 -0.65
CA PHE A 349 -9.64 -18.95 0.36
C PHE A 349 -8.74 -18.46 1.50
N PRO A 350 -7.66 -17.68 1.27
CA PRO A 350 -6.78 -17.22 2.35
C PRO A 350 -7.49 -16.29 3.35
N ASP A 351 -8.43 -15.49 2.88
CA ASP A 351 -9.14 -14.51 3.70
C ASP A 351 -10.26 -15.18 4.52
N PHE A 352 -10.94 -16.18 3.93
CA PHE A 352 -11.90 -17.03 4.63
C PHE A 352 -11.24 -17.97 5.65
N TRP A 353 -10.22 -18.72 5.21
CA TRP A 353 -9.58 -19.77 6.01
C TRP A 353 -8.69 -19.18 7.11
N GLY A 354 -8.11 -18.01 6.84
CA GLY A 354 -7.13 -17.34 7.69
C GLY A 354 -5.70 -17.81 7.41
N HIS A 355 -4.76 -17.19 8.12
CA HIS A 355 -3.35 -17.53 7.99
C HIS A 355 -2.56 -17.29 9.28
N GLN A 356 -1.43 -17.99 9.39
CA GLN A 356 -0.46 -17.87 10.47
C GLN A 356 0.80 -17.14 10.00
N THR A 357 1.56 -16.61 10.96
CA THR A 357 2.89 -16.07 10.69
C THR A 357 3.85 -17.19 10.26
N PRO A 358 4.78 -16.92 9.34
CA PRO A 358 5.86 -17.86 9.05
C PRO A 358 6.72 -18.12 10.31
N PRO A 359 7.17 -19.36 10.55
CA PRO A 359 7.87 -19.76 11.78
C PRO A 359 9.30 -19.21 11.89
N HIS A 360 9.87 -18.74 10.79
CA HIS A 360 11.24 -18.23 10.74
C HIS A 360 11.30 -16.97 9.87
N SER A 361 12.22 -16.07 10.18
CA SER A 361 12.57 -14.97 9.29
C SER A 361 13.23 -15.52 8.00
N LYS A 362 12.98 -14.84 6.88
CA LYS A 362 13.61 -15.17 5.58
C LYS A 362 14.56 -14.04 5.17
N PRO A 363 15.75 -14.37 4.61
CA PRO A 363 16.64 -13.38 4.01
C PRO A 363 15.97 -12.65 2.85
N LEU A 364 16.47 -11.44 2.59
CA LEU A 364 16.15 -10.72 1.37
C LEU A 364 16.62 -11.55 0.17
N LEU A 365 15.83 -11.53 -0.91
CA LEU A 365 16.25 -12.20 -2.14
C LEU A 365 17.49 -11.51 -2.70
N GLU A 366 18.55 -12.29 -2.91
CA GLU A 366 19.72 -11.82 -3.64
C GLU A 366 19.41 -11.69 -5.12
N ARG A 367 19.84 -10.57 -5.71
CA ARG A 367 19.62 -10.30 -7.13
C ARG A 367 20.77 -10.87 -7.95
N ASN A 368 20.45 -11.86 -8.79
CA ASN A 368 21.39 -12.43 -9.75
C ASN A 368 21.96 -11.35 -10.69
N TYR A 369 23.28 -11.39 -10.90
CA TYR A 369 23.94 -10.53 -11.88
C TYR A 369 23.40 -10.81 -13.28
N GLY A 370 23.17 -9.77 -14.08
CA GLY A 370 22.73 -9.93 -15.47
C GLY A 370 21.23 -10.19 -15.67
N VAL A 371 20.47 -10.59 -14.63
CA VAL A 371 19.05 -11.00 -14.76
C VAL A 371 18.20 -10.01 -15.56
N GLN A 372 18.33 -8.70 -15.32
CA GLN A 372 17.56 -7.70 -16.07
C GLN A 372 17.94 -7.63 -17.54
N ARG A 373 19.24 -7.83 -17.87
CA ARG A 373 19.70 -7.84 -19.26
C ARG A 373 19.11 -9.05 -19.99
N ASP A 374 19.08 -10.20 -19.33
CA ASP A 374 18.51 -11.43 -19.88
C ASP A 374 17.01 -11.26 -20.16
N LYS A 375 16.24 -10.69 -19.22
CA LYS A 375 14.80 -10.46 -19.40
C LYS A 375 14.51 -9.43 -20.50
N VAL A 376 15.30 -8.37 -20.59
CA VAL A 376 15.17 -7.38 -21.68
C VAL A 376 15.49 -8.01 -23.04
N LEU A 377 16.51 -8.85 -23.12
CA LEU A 377 16.84 -9.57 -24.36
C LEU A 377 15.76 -10.60 -24.72
N ASP A 378 15.15 -11.26 -23.74
CA ASP A 378 14.00 -12.11 -23.97
C ASP A 378 12.82 -11.34 -24.58
N ASP A 379 12.54 -10.12 -24.11
CA ASP A 379 11.51 -9.26 -24.70
C ASP A 379 11.86 -8.89 -26.15
N ILE A 380 13.12 -8.56 -26.42
CA ILE A 380 13.61 -8.30 -27.79
C ILE A 380 13.49 -9.54 -28.67
N ARG A 381 13.73 -10.74 -28.13
CA ARG A 381 13.58 -12.00 -28.85
C ARG A 381 12.14 -12.23 -29.30
N ARG A 382 11.13 -11.82 -28.52
CA ARG A 382 9.71 -11.94 -28.92
C ARG A 382 9.42 -11.19 -30.23
N LEU A 383 10.08 -10.04 -30.43
CA LEU A 383 9.96 -9.26 -31.67
C LEU A 383 10.71 -9.93 -32.84
N ILE A 384 11.91 -10.45 -32.60
CA ILE A 384 12.78 -11.01 -33.66
C ILE A 384 12.34 -12.41 -34.09
N GLN A 385 11.74 -13.19 -33.19
CA GLN A 385 11.29 -14.57 -33.44
C GLN A 385 9.79 -14.71 -33.14
N PRO A 386 8.89 -14.19 -33.99
CA PRO A 386 7.44 -14.23 -33.73
C PRO A 386 6.86 -15.63 -33.62
N SER A 387 7.48 -16.64 -34.26
CA SER A 387 7.04 -18.04 -34.19
C SER A 387 7.15 -18.66 -32.79
N ASP A 388 7.87 -18.02 -31.88
CA ASP A 388 8.01 -18.43 -30.47
C ASP A 388 6.90 -17.85 -29.57
N VAL A 389 6.04 -16.97 -30.11
CA VAL A 389 4.99 -16.28 -29.34
C VAL A 389 3.62 -16.89 -29.61
N ILE A 390 2.91 -17.28 -28.54
CA ILE A 390 1.56 -17.85 -28.59
C ILE A 390 0.51 -16.73 -28.65
N GLY A 391 0.60 -15.73 -27.78
CA GLY A 391 -0.32 -14.56 -27.75
C GLY A 391 -1.76 -14.87 -27.34
N ARG A 392 -2.00 -15.93 -26.57
CA ARG A 392 -3.35 -16.38 -26.19
C ARG A 392 -3.85 -15.67 -24.93
N THR A 393 -5.02 -15.04 -24.98
CA THR A 393 -5.68 -14.53 -23.77
C THR A 393 -6.31 -15.67 -22.98
N VAL A 394 -5.92 -15.81 -21.71
CA VAL A 394 -6.40 -16.88 -20.80
C VAL A 394 -7.30 -16.34 -19.69
N PHE A 395 -7.27 -15.03 -19.45
CA PHE A 395 -8.14 -14.34 -18.52
C PHE A 395 -8.34 -12.89 -18.97
N ASP A 396 -9.57 -12.40 -18.94
CA ASP A 396 -9.94 -11.04 -19.30
C ASP A 396 -11.19 -10.61 -18.51
N LEU A 397 -11.07 -9.54 -17.72
CA LEU A 397 -12.18 -8.95 -16.98
C LEU A 397 -13.15 -8.18 -17.89
N ASP A 398 -12.65 -7.57 -18.97
CA ASP A 398 -13.47 -6.75 -19.87
C ASP A 398 -14.30 -7.66 -20.80
N GLU A 399 -13.71 -8.77 -21.23
CA GLU A 399 -14.35 -9.71 -22.16
C GLU A 399 -14.21 -11.16 -21.68
N PRO A 400 -15.02 -11.60 -20.70
CA PRO A 400 -14.94 -12.96 -20.17
C PRO A 400 -15.13 -14.04 -21.23
N SER A 401 -15.85 -13.75 -22.32
CA SER A 401 -16.06 -14.66 -23.46
C SER A 401 -14.79 -14.94 -24.28
N LEU A 402 -13.77 -14.07 -24.22
CA LEU A 402 -12.48 -14.27 -24.87
C LEU A 402 -11.49 -15.07 -24.01
N SER A 403 -11.79 -15.28 -22.73
CA SER A 403 -11.07 -16.27 -21.95
C SER A 403 -11.32 -17.63 -22.58
N SER A 404 -10.27 -18.41 -22.84
CA SER A 404 -10.37 -19.72 -23.51
C SER A 404 -10.56 -20.81 -22.44
N PRO A 405 -11.79 -21.09 -21.99
CA PRO A 405 -12.01 -21.89 -20.80
C PRO A 405 -11.89 -23.35 -21.23
N GLY A 406 -10.81 -24.02 -20.83
CA GLY A 406 -10.62 -25.45 -21.07
C GLY A 406 -9.61 -25.83 -22.15
N VAL A 407 -8.71 -24.93 -22.57
CA VAL A 407 -7.55 -25.38 -23.36
C VAL A 407 -6.54 -26.08 -22.44
N PRO A 408 -6.17 -27.35 -22.72
CA PRO A 408 -5.22 -28.07 -21.88
C PRO A 408 -3.85 -27.38 -21.86
N GLY A 409 -3.22 -27.33 -20.67
CA GLY A 409 -1.82 -26.95 -20.54
C GLY A 409 -1.53 -25.45 -20.31
N CYS A 410 -2.52 -24.63 -19.96
CA CYS A 410 -2.29 -23.25 -19.48
C CYS A 410 -2.82 -23.04 -18.06
N LEU A 411 -2.28 -22.01 -17.40
CA LEU A 411 -2.79 -21.57 -16.10
C LEU A 411 -4.15 -20.89 -16.25
N LYS A 412 -5.02 -21.10 -15.24
CA LYS A 412 -6.25 -20.33 -15.06
C LYS A 412 -6.06 -19.28 -13.98
N PHE A 413 -6.65 -18.10 -14.18
CA PHE A 413 -6.57 -16.96 -13.28
C PHE A 413 -7.96 -16.55 -12.79
N PHE A 414 -8.02 -15.95 -11.59
CA PHE A 414 -9.25 -15.38 -11.05
C PHE A 414 -8.96 -14.24 -10.08
N SER A 415 -9.78 -13.18 -10.09
CA SER A 415 -9.58 -11.98 -9.25
C SER A 415 -10.89 -11.32 -8.80
N GLN A 416 -12.04 -11.99 -8.97
CA GLN A 416 -13.35 -11.42 -8.61
C GLN A 416 -13.72 -11.76 -7.16
N PHE A 417 -12.91 -11.27 -6.22
CA PHE A 417 -13.11 -11.36 -4.78
C PHE A 417 -12.63 -10.06 -4.12
N GLU A 418 -12.93 -9.88 -2.83
CA GLU A 418 -12.54 -8.66 -2.09
C GLU A 418 -11.03 -8.40 -2.15
N SER A 419 -10.64 -7.16 -2.48
CA SER A 419 -9.25 -6.74 -2.72
C SER A 419 -8.55 -7.40 -3.93
N GLY A 420 -9.24 -8.24 -4.70
CA GLY A 420 -8.70 -8.87 -5.90
C GLY A 420 -8.39 -7.85 -7.00
N ASN A 421 -7.20 -7.94 -7.60
CA ASN A 421 -6.79 -7.10 -8.73
C ASN A 421 -5.91 -7.90 -9.71
N LEU A 422 -6.51 -8.19 -10.85
CA LEU A 422 -5.89 -8.62 -12.11
C LEU A 422 -6.95 -8.35 -13.18
N ARG A 423 -6.58 -7.66 -14.26
CA ARG A 423 -7.50 -7.33 -15.36
C ARG A 423 -7.42 -8.30 -16.51
N LYS A 424 -6.20 -8.64 -16.93
CA LYS A 424 -5.97 -9.49 -18.10
C LYS A 424 -4.70 -10.33 -17.94
N ALA A 425 -4.75 -11.58 -18.40
CA ALA A 425 -3.59 -12.45 -18.50
C ALA A 425 -3.49 -13.03 -19.91
N ILE A 426 -2.31 -12.86 -20.51
CA ILE A 426 -1.99 -13.30 -21.87
C ILE A 426 -0.84 -14.28 -21.77
N GLN A 427 -1.07 -15.52 -22.20
CA GLN A 427 -0.01 -16.50 -22.36
C GLN A 427 0.79 -16.17 -23.61
N VAL A 428 2.01 -15.70 -23.40
CA VAL A 428 2.93 -15.30 -24.47
C VAL A 428 3.83 -16.45 -24.90
N ARG A 429 4.20 -17.37 -23.99
CA ARG A 429 4.87 -18.66 -24.30
C ARG A 429 4.31 -19.77 -23.40
N GLU A 430 4.75 -21.02 -23.58
CA GLU A 430 4.19 -22.17 -22.84
C GLU A 430 4.09 -21.92 -21.32
N PHE A 431 5.14 -21.38 -20.70
CA PHE A 431 5.20 -21.09 -19.26
C PHE A 431 5.41 -19.60 -18.96
N GLU A 432 4.96 -18.71 -19.84
CA GLU A 432 5.17 -17.28 -19.71
C GLU A 432 3.88 -16.50 -19.93
N TYR A 433 3.58 -15.59 -19.00
CA TYR A 433 2.34 -14.85 -18.96
C TYR A 433 2.61 -13.35 -18.77
N ASP A 434 2.09 -12.54 -19.67
CA ASP A 434 1.99 -11.10 -19.49
C ASP A 434 0.67 -10.79 -18.77
N LEU A 435 0.77 -10.07 -17.66
CA LEU A 435 -0.31 -9.70 -16.77
C LEU A 435 -0.52 -8.19 -16.79
N ILE A 436 -1.77 -7.78 -16.74
CA ILE A 436 -2.17 -6.37 -16.72
C ILE A 436 -3.05 -6.16 -15.51
N MET A 437 -2.63 -5.25 -14.63
CA MET A 437 -3.43 -4.87 -13.45
C MET A 437 -4.54 -3.93 -13.84
N ASN A 438 -5.67 -4.01 -13.14
CA ASN A 438 -6.72 -3.03 -13.30
C ASN A 438 -6.27 -1.70 -12.69
N ALA A 439 -6.59 -0.59 -13.37
CA ALA A 439 -6.43 0.75 -12.81
C ALA A 439 -7.39 0.95 -11.64
N ASP A 440 -7.08 1.91 -10.77
CA ASP A 440 -8.00 2.30 -9.71
C ASP A 440 -9.35 2.74 -10.32
N VAL A 441 -10.45 2.43 -9.62
CA VAL A 441 -11.80 2.81 -10.04
C VAL A 441 -11.86 4.28 -10.45
N ASN A 442 -12.56 4.57 -11.56
CA ASN A 442 -12.70 5.92 -12.12
C ASN A 442 -11.36 6.62 -12.48
N SER A 443 -10.27 5.85 -12.60
CA SER A 443 -8.94 6.32 -13.01
C SER A 443 -8.39 5.52 -14.21
N ASN A 444 -7.27 5.99 -14.74
CA ASN A 444 -6.42 5.30 -15.71
C ASN A 444 -4.98 5.13 -15.20
N GLN A 445 -4.76 5.28 -13.89
CA GLN A 445 -3.45 5.24 -13.22
C GLN A 445 -3.46 4.30 -12.00
N HIS A 446 -2.32 4.26 -11.31
CA HIS A 446 -2.11 3.59 -10.00
C HIS A 446 -2.00 2.06 -10.08
N HIS A 447 -1.31 1.59 -11.11
CA HIS A 447 -1.08 0.16 -11.38
C HIS A 447 0.06 -0.43 -10.53
N GLN A 448 -0.20 -0.77 -9.28
CA GLN A 448 0.82 -1.34 -8.38
C GLN A 448 0.33 -2.50 -7.52
N TRP A 449 -0.90 -2.42 -7.00
CA TRP A 449 -1.50 -3.51 -6.22
C TRP A 449 -1.90 -4.66 -7.15
N PHE A 450 -1.63 -5.89 -6.71
CA PHE A 450 -2.12 -7.09 -7.36
C PHE A 450 -2.49 -8.12 -6.31
N TYR A 451 -3.58 -8.85 -6.55
CA TYR A 451 -4.02 -9.97 -5.73
C TYR A 451 -4.92 -10.85 -6.60
N PHE A 452 -4.46 -12.05 -6.94
CA PHE A 452 -5.18 -12.96 -7.82
C PHE A 452 -4.88 -14.42 -7.51
N GLU A 453 -5.82 -15.28 -7.89
CA GLU A 453 -5.73 -16.73 -7.84
C GLU A 453 -5.12 -17.28 -9.13
N VAL A 454 -4.35 -18.36 -9.00
CA VAL A 454 -3.76 -19.16 -10.08
C VAL A 454 -4.00 -20.65 -9.80
N ARG A 455 -4.40 -21.40 -10.83
CA ARG A 455 -4.61 -22.86 -10.77
C ARG A 455 -4.21 -23.55 -12.07
N GLU A 456 -4.28 -24.87 -12.10
CA GLU A 456 -3.86 -25.73 -13.23
C GLU A 456 -2.36 -25.67 -13.56
N MET A 457 -1.54 -25.51 -12.52
CA MET A 457 -0.08 -25.53 -12.62
C MET A 457 0.47 -26.96 -12.74
N LYS A 458 1.56 -27.08 -13.52
CA LYS A 458 2.39 -28.28 -13.60
C LYS A 458 3.43 -28.26 -12.47
N LEU A 459 3.68 -29.42 -11.86
CA LEU A 459 4.71 -29.59 -10.83
C LEU A 459 6.12 -29.41 -11.42
N ALA A 460 7.04 -28.85 -10.63
CA ALA A 460 8.46 -28.66 -10.97
C ALA A 460 8.76 -27.79 -12.20
N VAL A 461 7.75 -27.13 -12.77
CA VAL A 461 7.89 -26.16 -13.86
C VAL A 461 7.99 -24.75 -13.30
N SER A 462 8.86 -23.93 -13.90
CA SER A 462 8.96 -22.50 -13.58
C SER A 462 8.07 -21.69 -14.50
N TYR A 463 7.12 -20.97 -13.92
CA TYR A 463 6.23 -20.06 -14.64
C TYR A 463 6.73 -18.63 -14.49
N ARG A 464 6.94 -17.93 -15.60
CA ARG A 464 7.28 -16.51 -15.64
C ARG A 464 6.03 -15.66 -15.73
N PHE A 465 5.91 -14.69 -14.84
CA PHE A 465 4.86 -13.66 -14.85
C PHE A 465 5.50 -12.29 -15.08
N ASN A 466 4.97 -11.55 -16.06
CA ASN A 466 5.39 -10.19 -16.39
C ASN A 466 4.22 -9.24 -16.16
N ILE A 467 4.22 -8.42 -15.10
CA ILE A 467 3.23 -7.35 -14.94
C ILE A 467 3.70 -6.15 -15.75
N ILE A 468 3.04 -5.84 -16.87
CA ILE A 468 3.57 -4.95 -17.92
C ILE A 468 3.12 -3.49 -17.84
N ASN A 469 2.20 -3.14 -16.93
CA ASN A 469 1.63 -1.80 -16.83
C ASN A 469 2.02 -1.05 -15.55
N CYS A 470 3.16 -1.38 -14.90
CA CYS A 470 3.62 -0.62 -13.74
C CYS A 470 4.08 0.78 -14.14
N GLU A 471 3.95 1.77 -13.26
CA GLU A 471 4.17 3.19 -13.60
C GLU A 471 5.41 3.83 -12.98
N LYS A 472 5.86 3.32 -11.84
CA LYS A 472 6.97 3.91 -11.07
C LYS A 472 8.29 3.72 -11.80
N PHE A 473 9.23 4.66 -11.66
CA PHE A 473 10.54 4.48 -12.32
C PHE A 473 11.37 3.33 -11.72
N ASN A 474 11.11 2.97 -10.46
CA ASN A 474 11.86 1.96 -9.71
C ASN A 474 10.97 1.25 -8.68
N SER A 475 11.44 0.12 -8.16
CA SER A 475 10.69 -0.71 -7.23
C SER A 475 11.60 -1.45 -6.24
N GLN A 476 11.09 -1.70 -5.03
CA GLN A 476 11.75 -2.54 -4.02
C GLN A 476 12.00 -3.99 -4.47
N PHE A 477 11.32 -4.46 -5.52
CA PHE A 477 11.63 -5.74 -6.18
C PHE A 477 13.07 -5.79 -6.71
N ASN A 478 13.66 -4.66 -7.12
CA ASN A 478 15.08 -4.59 -7.50
C ASN A 478 16.04 -4.70 -6.30
N TYR A 479 15.53 -4.64 -5.07
CA TYR A 479 16.30 -4.59 -3.82
C TYR A 479 15.94 -5.71 -2.83
N GLY A 480 15.40 -6.82 -3.36
CA GLY A 480 15.16 -8.07 -2.63
C GLY A 480 13.73 -8.28 -2.13
N MET A 481 12.78 -7.37 -2.45
CA MET A 481 11.37 -7.64 -2.22
C MET A 481 10.91 -8.80 -3.10
N GLN A 482 9.95 -9.58 -2.59
CA GLN A 482 9.33 -10.71 -3.28
C GLN A 482 7.81 -10.62 -3.14
N PRO A 483 7.03 -11.07 -4.14
CA PRO A 483 5.60 -11.25 -3.98
C PRO A 483 5.34 -12.29 -2.89
N VAL A 484 4.13 -12.29 -2.35
CA VAL A 484 3.70 -13.31 -1.40
C VAL A 484 2.78 -14.30 -2.10
N MET A 485 2.92 -15.58 -1.73
CA MET A 485 2.11 -16.68 -2.25
C MET A 485 1.46 -17.43 -1.10
N TYR A 486 0.20 -17.81 -1.28
CA TYR A 486 -0.55 -18.70 -0.40
C TYR A 486 -0.93 -19.96 -1.19
N SER A 487 -0.73 -21.15 -0.62
CA SER A 487 -1.14 -22.43 -1.21
C SER A 487 -2.30 -23.01 -0.42
N VAL A 488 -3.40 -23.33 -1.11
CA VAL A 488 -4.58 -23.95 -0.50
C VAL A 488 -4.26 -25.36 -0.04
N LYS A 489 -3.48 -26.14 -0.79
CA LYS A 489 -3.05 -27.49 -0.35
C LYS A 489 -2.22 -27.45 0.93
N GLU A 490 -1.28 -26.53 1.03
CA GLU A 490 -0.49 -26.33 2.25
C GLU A 490 -1.38 -25.93 3.44
N ALA A 491 -2.35 -25.05 3.22
CA ALA A 491 -3.30 -24.63 4.24
C ALA A 491 -4.17 -25.79 4.76
N LEU A 492 -4.68 -26.63 3.86
CA LEU A 492 -5.47 -27.82 4.20
C LEU A 492 -4.65 -28.92 4.89
N GLN A 493 -3.31 -28.85 4.82
CA GLN A 493 -2.38 -29.69 5.55
C GLN A 493 -1.93 -29.07 6.89
N GLY A 494 -2.60 -28.01 7.36
CA GLY A 494 -2.29 -27.34 8.63
C GLY A 494 -1.17 -26.30 8.55
N ARG A 495 -0.79 -25.86 7.33
CA ARG A 495 0.23 -24.81 7.11
C ARG A 495 -0.35 -23.59 6.38
N PRO A 496 -1.42 -22.93 6.90
CA PRO A 496 -2.06 -21.80 6.23
C PRO A 496 -1.18 -20.55 6.34
N ARG A 497 -0.29 -20.31 5.37
CA ARG A 497 0.74 -19.26 5.46
C ARG A 497 0.91 -18.52 4.15
N TRP A 498 1.02 -17.20 4.25
CA TRP A 498 1.58 -16.38 3.20
C TRP A 498 3.11 -16.45 3.25
N LEU A 499 3.73 -16.86 2.15
CA LEU A 499 5.18 -16.98 2.05
C LEU A 499 5.70 -16.09 0.93
N ARG A 500 6.78 -15.34 1.19
CA ARG A 500 7.55 -14.71 0.11
C ARG A 500 8.00 -15.78 -0.90
N ALA A 501 7.73 -15.51 -2.17
CA ALA A 501 7.92 -16.44 -3.26
C ALA A 501 8.53 -15.73 -4.49
N GLY A 502 9.06 -16.54 -5.41
CA GLY A 502 9.59 -16.06 -6.67
C GLY A 502 11.11 -15.93 -6.73
N HIS A 503 11.64 -16.09 -7.94
CA HIS A 503 13.06 -15.95 -8.29
C HIS A 503 13.18 -15.22 -9.63
N ASP A 504 14.40 -14.85 -10.01
CA ASP A 504 14.70 -14.05 -11.22
C ASP A 504 13.85 -12.79 -11.32
N ILE A 505 13.69 -12.11 -10.17
CA ILE A 505 12.86 -10.93 -10.05
C ILE A 505 13.62 -9.71 -10.57
N CYS A 506 13.00 -8.94 -11.45
CA CYS A 506 13.49 -7.61 -11.80
C CYS A 506 12.37 -6.66 -12.23
N TYR A 507 12.68 -5.37 -12.12
CA TYR A 507 11.79 -4.28 -12.48
C TYR A 507 12.48 -3.32 -13.45
N TYR A 508 11.92 -3.12 -14.65
CA TYR A 508 12.57 -2.34 -15.71
C TYR A 508 11.57 -1.66 -16.66
N LYS A 509 11.97 -0.52 -17.23
CA LYS A 509 11.19 0.21 -18.25
C LYS A 509 10.95 -0.65 -19.50
N ASN A 510 9.72 -0.76 -19.96
CA ASN A 510 9.35 -1.55 -21.13
C ASN A 510 9.04 -0.66 -22.36
N HIS A 511 8.50 -1.27 -23.41
CA HIS A 511 8.21 -0.59 -24.69
C HIS A 511 6.79 -0.02 -24.78
N TYR A 512 5.93 -0.28 -23.79
CA TYR A 512 4.56 0.20 -23.79
C TYR A 512 4.52 1.69 -23.43
N ARG A 513 3.76 2.47 -24.22
CA ARG A 513 3.55 3.90 -23.97
C ARG A 513 2.25 4.13 -23.22
N CYS A 514 2.32 4.97 -22.19
CA CYS A 514 1.17 5.56 -21.54
C CYS A 514 0.76 6.81 -22.33
N ARG A 515 -0.50 6.86 -22.78
CA ARG A 515 -1.09 8.09 -23.33
C ARG A 515 -1.46 8.98 -22.14
N ALA A 516 -0.74 10.08 -21.94
CA ALA A 516 -1.14 11.08 -20.96
C ALA A 516 -2.50 11.67 -21.40
N ALA A 517 -3.45 11.77 -20.47
CA ALA A 517 -4.67 12.52 -20.69
C ALA A 517 -4.29 14.00 -20.94
N THR A 518 -4.97 14.59 -21.92
CA THR A 518 -4.87 15.97 -22.39
C THR A 518 -4.49 16.98 -21.30
N GLY A 519 -3.24 17.44 -21.35
CA GLY A 519 -2.66 18.53 -20.56
C GLY A 519 -1.28 18.86 -21.15
N GLU A 520 -1.03 20.13 -21.44
CA GLU A 520 0.01 20.65 -22.33
C GLU A 520 1.42 20.01 -22.17
N GLY A 521 1.97 19.51 -23.28
CA GLY A 521 3.42 19.40 -23.50
C GLY A 521 4.21 18.28 -22.80
N MET A 522 3.59 17.40 -22.01
CA MET A 522 4.31 16.28 -21.38
C MET A 522 4.55 15.12 -22.35
N ARG A 523 5.82 14.82 -22.65
CA ARG A 523 6.24 13.62 -23.41
C ARG A 523 5.62 12.36 -22.79
N GLY A 524 5.12 11.45 -23.62
CA GLY A 524 4.44 10.23 -23.17
C GLY A 524 5.27 9.41 -22.17
N LYS A 525 4.70 9.12 -21.00
CA LYS A 525 5.32 8.25 -19.99
C LYS A 525 5.39 6.81 -20.52
N PHE A 526 6.39 6.05 -20.09
CA PHE A 526 6.49 4.63 -20.42
C PHE A 526 6.04 3.80 -19.23
N TYR A 527 5.50 2.61 -19.50
CA TYR A 527 5.29 1.61 -18.46
C TYR A 527 6.58 0.84 -18.15
N TYR A 528 6.52 0.14 -17.03
CA TYR A 528 7.56 -0.70 -16.49
C TYR A 528 7.02 -2.11 -16.30
N THR A 529 7.91 -3.09 -16.46
CA THR A 529 7.62 -4.49 -16.25
C THR A 529 8.20 -4.95 -14.93
N LEU A 530 7.35 -5.51 -14.06
CA LEU A 530 7.77 -6.40 -12.97
C LEU A 530 7.73 -7.83 -13.49
N THR A 531 8.89 -8.49 -13.59
CA THR A 531 8.96 -9.92 -13.91
C THR A 531 9.39 -10.70 -12.67
N PHE A 532 8.80 -11.88 -12.49
CA PHE A 532 9.21 -12.86 -11.49
C PHE A 532 8.84 -14.27 -11.96
N SER A 533 9.60 -15.27 -11.52
CA SER A 533 9.37 -16.67 -11.87
C SER A 533 8.97 -17.47 -10.63
N ILE A 534 7.97 -18.34 -10.73
CA ILE A 534 7.47 -19.16 -9.62
C ILE A 534 7.49 -20.63 -10.00
N LYS A 535 8.01 -21.47 -9.10
CA LYS A 535 7.82 -22.92 -9.11
C LYS A 535 6.77 -23.27 -8.07
N PHE A 536 5.65 -23.81 -8.52
CA PHE A 536 4.58 -24.19 -7.61
C PHE A 536 4.92 -25.49 -6.87
N PRO A 537 4.60 -25.59 -5.56
CA PRO A 537 5.00 -26.72 -4.73
C PRO A 537 4.21 -27.99 -5.04
N HIS A 538 2.96 -27.85 -5.50
CA HIS A 538 2.03 -28.95 -5.71
C HIS A 538 1.43 -28.89 -7.11
N LYS A 539 1.20 -30.06 -7.70
CA LYS A 539 0.34 -30.20 -8.89
C LYS A 539 -1.11 -29.96 -8.48
N ASP A 540 -1.95 -29.42 -9.37
CA ASP A 540 -3.40 -29.28 -9.15
C ASP A 540 -3.74 -28.52 -7.85
N ASP A 541 -2.93 -27.51 -7.49
CA ASP A 541 -3.14 -26.63 -6.35
C ASP A 541 -3.97 -25.40 -6.77
N VAL A 542 -4.44 -24.66 -5.77
CA VAL A 542 -4.93 -23.31 -5.93
C VAL A 542 -3.99 -22.41 -5.15
N CYS A 543 -3.31 -21.51 -5.87
CA CYS A 543 -2.36 -20.58 -5.29
C CYS A 543 -2.85 -19.16 -5.45
N TYR A 544 -2.70 -18.35 -4.41
CA TYR A 544 -2.95 -16.92 -4.47
C TYR A 544 -1.64 -16.16 -4.48
N LEU A 545 -1.52 -15.16 -5.34
CA LEU A 545 -0.36 -14.27 -5.45
C LEU A 545 -0.79 -12.85 -5.15
N ALA A 546 -0.03 -12.16 -4.29
CA ALA A 546 -0.30 -10.77 -3.95
C ALA A 546 0.98 -9.92 -3.90
N TYR A 547 0.81 -8.60 -4.11
CA TYR A 547 1.89 -7.60 -4.03
C TYR A 547 2.54 -7.60 -2.64
N HIS A 548 1.70 -7.71 -1.61
CA HIS A 548 2.08 -7.82 -0.22
C HIS A 548 0.97 -8.55 0.56
N TYR A 549 1.19 -8.90 1.83
CA TYR A 549 0.21 -9.64 2.66
C TYR A 549 -1.17 -8.95 2.66
N PRO A 550 -2.21 -9.53 2.07
CA PRO A 550 -3.53 -8.91 2.01
C PRO A 550 -4.10 -8.63 3.40
N TYR A 551 -4.96 -7.62 3.48
CA TYR A 551 -5.73 -7.29 4.68
C TYR A 551 -7.02 -6.64 4.20
N THR A 552 -8.10 -7.43 4.12
CA THR A 552 -9.38 -6.99 3.56
C THR A 552 -10.20 -6.18 4.58
N TYR A 553 -11.23 -5.48 4.12
CA TYR A 553 -12.15 -4.77 5.00
C TYR A 553 -12.97 -5.76 5.85
N SER A 554 -13.38 -6.90 5.27
CA SER A 554 -14.05 -7.97 6.03
C SER A 554 -13.16 -8.58 7.11
N THR A 555 -11.86 -8.79 6.81
CA THR A 555 -10.87 -9.20 7.82
C THR A 555 -10.76 -8.17 8.94
N MET A 556 -10.76 -6.87 8.62
CA MET A 556 -10.75 -5.82 9.65
C MET A 556 -11.99 -5.89 10.53
N MET A 557 -13.19 -5.90 9.95
CA MET A 557 -14.43 -5.89 10.72
C MET A 557 -14.55 -7.15 11.60
N SER A 558 -14.19 -8.32 11.05
CA SER A 558 -14.15 -9.56 11.82
C SER A 558 -13.12 -9.50 12.95
N HIS A 559 -11.96 -8.88 12.73
CA HIS A 559 -10.95 -8.71 13.77
C HIS A 559 -11.47 -7.81 14.91
N LEU A 560 -12.16 -6.72 14.59
CA LEU A 560 -12.77 -5.84 15.60
C LEU A 560 -13.82 -6.57 16.44
N ASP A 561 -14.65 -7.43 15.82
CA ASP A 561 -15.64 -8.24 16.54
C ASP A 561 -14.97 -9.19 17.54
N ILE A 562 -13.84 -9.79 17.17
CA ILE A 562 -13.08 -10.69 18.05
C ILE A 562 -12.43 -9.90 19.20
N LEU A 563 -11.87 -8.72 18.93
CA LEU A 563 -11.31 -7.87 19.98
C LEU A 563 -12.36 -7.40 20.97
N GLU A 564 -13.55 -7.02 20.49
CA GLU A 564 -14.68 -6.64 21.32
C GLU A 564 -15.09 -7.79 22.26
N GLN A 565 -15.15 -9.03 21.76
CA GLN A 565 -15.54 -10.20 22.55
C GLN A 565 -14.44 -10.68 23.51
N SER A 566 -13.17 -10.50 23.16
CA SER A 566 -12.03 -10.98 23.95
C SER A 566 -11.57 -9.99 25.03
N ARG A 567 -12.02 -8.73 25.00
CA ARG A 567 -11.62 -7.72 25.99
C ARG A 567 -12.15 -8.04 27.38
N ASN A 568 -11.48 -7.51 28.40
CA ASN A 568 -12.05 -7.48 29.76
C ASN A 568 -12.96 -6.25 29.91
N PRO A 569 -14.30 -6.39 29.93
CA PRO A 569 -15.23 -5.26 29.97
C PRO A 569 -15.13 -4.44 31.26
N LYS A 570 -14.61 -5.03 32.35
CA LYS A 570 -14.41 -4.32 33.62
C LYS A 570 -13.20 -3.39 33.61
N LYS A 571 -12.26 -3.59 32.69
CA LYS A 571 -11.00 -2.82 32.61
C LYS A 571 -10.92 -1.96 31.36
N VAL A 572 -11.43 -2.44 30.24
CA VAL A 572 -11.27 -1.80 28.94
C VAL A 572 -12.62 -1.25 28.49
N TYR A 573 -12.72 0.07 28.50
CA TYR A 573 -13.78 0.77 27.80
C TYR A 573 -13.51 0.64 26.30
N TRP A 574 -14.48 0.12 25.57
CA TRP A 574 -14.43 0.02 24.12
C TRP A 574 -15.78 0.39 23.56
N ARG A 575 -15.73 1.24 22.54
CA ARG A 575 -16.90 1.60 21.77
C ARG A 575 -16.57 1.63 20.30
N GLN A 576 -17.34 0.86 19.52
CA GLN A 576 -17.28 0.87 18.07
C GLN A 576 -18.47 1.64 17.50
N GLN A 577 -18.19 2.70 16.75
CA GLN A 577 -19.17 3.52 16.04
C GLN A 577 -18.90 3.50 14.54
N THR A 578 -19.85 3.97 13.75
CA THR A 578 -19.65 4.23 12.32
C THR A 578 -19.52 5.74 12.12
N LEU A 579 -18.33 6.21 11.76
CA LEU A 579 -18.04 7.62 11.50
C LEU A 579 -18.97 8.17 10.40
N CYS A 580 -19.04 7.46 9.28
CA CYS A 580 -19.88 7.79 8.15
C CYS A 580 -20.07 6.56 7.24
N GLN A 581 -20.96 6.68 6.27
CA GLN A 581 -20.98 5.79 5.12
C GLN A 581 -19.97 6.28 4.07
N THR A 582 -19.28 5.36 3.42
CA THR A 582 -18.40 5.64 2.29
C THR A 582 -19.21 5.90 1.00
N LEU A 583 -18.55 6.26 -0.10
CA LEU A 583 -19.20 6.42 -1.41
C LEU A 583 -19.94 5.15 -1.86
N GLY A 584 -19.32 3.99 -1.66
CA GLY A 584 -19.90 2.67 -1.94
C GLY A 584 -20.94 2.21 -0.91
N GLY A 585 -21.21 3.02 0.12
CA GLY A 585 -22.20 2.73 1.15
C GLY A 585 -21.76 1.65 2.14
N ASN A 586 -20.44 1.50 2.36
CA ASN A 586 -19.85 0.71 3.43
C ASN A 586 -19.61 1.59 4.67
N GLY A 587 -19.58 1.00 5.86
CA GLY A 587 -19.33 1.76 7.09
C GLY A 587 -17.84 2.09 7.28
N CYS A 588 -17.50 3.33 7.63
CA CYS A 588 -16.17 3.69 8.11
C CYS A 588 -16.13 3.55 9.65
N PRO A 589 -15.43 2.55 10.22
CA PRO A 589 -15.45 2.33 11.67
C PRO A 589 -14.63 3.37 12.43
N LEU A 590 -15.11 3.73 13.61
CA LEU A 590 -14.47 4.61 14.58
C LEU A 590 -14.48 3.93 15.95
N LEU A 591 -13.30 3.78 16.54
CA LEU A 591 -13.13 3.13 17.84
C LEU A 591 -12.75 4.15 18.91
N THR A 592 -13.34 4.02 20.09
CA THR A 592 -12.85 4.64 21.33
C THR A 592 -12.33 3.53 22.24
N ILE A 593 -11.06 3.61 22.65
CA ILE A 593 -10.46 2.67 23.61
C ILE A 593 -9.82 3.44 24.77
N THR A 594 -10.19 3.12 26.00
CA THR A 594 -9.60 3.71 27.23
C THR A 594 -9.83 2.77 28.43
N ALA A 595 -9.35 3.11 29.62
CA ALA A 595 -9.61 2.33 30.83
C ALA A 595 -11.01 2.63 31.36
N MET A 596 -11.72 1.63 31.90
CA MET A 596 -12.91 1.90 32.69
C MET A 596 -12.56 2.80 33.91
N PRO A 597 -13.47 3.65 34.38
CA PRO A 597 -13.28 4.38 35.63
C PRO A 597 -13.17 3.39 36.81
N GLU A 598 -12.37 3.72 37.82
CA GLU A 598 -12.13 2.83 38.97
C GLU A 598 -13.40 2.64 39.81
N SER A 599 -14.20 3.69 39.94
CA SER A 599 -15.52 3.64 40.57
C SER A 599 -16.49 4.63 39.92
N LYS A 600 -17.71 4.69 40.44
CA LYS A 600 -18.77 5.62 40.00
C LYS A 600 -18.74 6.96 40.75
N THR A 601 -17.68 7.23 41.52
CA THR A 601 -17.51 8.51 42.20
C THR A 601 -17.34 9.63 41.19
N ARG A 602 -17.70 10.85 41.58
CA ARG A 602 -17.61 12.00 40.68
C ARG A 602 -16.18 12.25 40.25
N GLU A 603 -15.22 12.04 41.14
CA GLU A 603 -13.79 12.23 40.92
C GLU A 603 -13.25 11.27 39.85
N ASP A 604 -13.61 10.00 39.92
CA ASP A 604 -13.14 8.98 38.95
C ASP A 604 -13.76 9.21 37.56
N LEU A 605 -15.00 9.71 37.51
CA LEU A 605 -15.66 10.08 36.26
C LEU A 605 -15.07 11.36 35.66
N GLU A 606 -14.76 12.37 36.47
CA GLU A 606 -14.06 13.57 36.03
C GLU A 606 -12.65 13.22 35.53
N GLN A 607 -11.94 12.30 36.19
CA GLN A 607 -10.66 11.78 35.71
C GLN A 607 -10.82 11.08 34.36
N PHE A 608 -11.81 10.21 34.20
CA PHE A 608 -12.09 9.51 32.94
C PHE A 608 -12.34 10.50 31.79
N CYS A 609 -13.27 11.45 31.98
CA CYS A 609 -13.68 12.42 30.96
C CYS A 609 -12.56 13.43 30.63
N SER A 610 -11.61 13.67 31.55
CA SER A 610 -10.53 14.66 31.37
C SER A 610 -9.27 14.12 30.70
N ARG A 611 -9.14 12.80 30.52
CA ARG A 611 -7.98 12.15 29.86
C ARG A 611 -7.71 12.74 28.47
N PRO A 612 -6.46 13.07 28.11
CA PRO A 612 -6.13 13.57 26.77
C PRO A 612 -6.36 12.53 25.66
N TYR A 613 -6.69 13.02 24.46
CA TYR A 613 -6.88 12.17 23.28
C TYR A 613 -5.58 11.82 22.56
N VAL A 614 -5.52 10.62 22.01
CA VAL A 614 -4.59 10.18 20.97
C VAL A 614 -5.43 9.76 19.77
N PHE A 615 -5.23 10.40 18.61
CA PHE A 615 -5.98 10.12 17.40
C PHE A 615 -5.12 9.35 16.40
N LEU A 616 -5.54 8.14 16.04
CA LEU A 616 -4.82 7.27 15.13
C LEU A 616 -5.71 6.94 13.93
N MET A 617 -5.13 6.95 12.74
CA MET A 617 -5.82 6.45 11.56
C MET A 617 -4.88 5.66 10.66
N ALA A 618 -5.44 4.82 9.81
CA ALA A 618 -4.65 4.04 8.87
C ALA A 618 -5.36 3.86 7.54
N ARG A 619 -4.58 3.48 6.53
CA ARG A 619 -5.06 2.88 5.30
C ARG A 619 -5.97 3.81 4.48
N VAL A 620 -5.55 5.05 4.34
CA VAL A 620 -6.14 6.00 3.38
C VAL A 620 -5.83 5.59 1.94
N HIS A 621 -4.64 5.02 1.67
CA HIS A 621 -4.33 4.39 0.40
C HIS A 621 -4.61 2.87 0.47
N PRO A 622 -5.49 2.36 -0.39
CA PRO A 622 -5.94 0.96 -0.32
C PRO A 622 -4.84 -0.09 -0.46
N GLY A 623 -3.84 0.15 -1.30
CA GLY A 623 -2.76 -0.82 -1.58
C GLY A 623 -1.75 -0.98 -0.44
N GLU A 624 -1.80 -0.12 0.58
CA GLU A 624 -0.85 -0.09 1.71
C GLU A 624 -1.16 -1.11 2.80
N SER A 625 -1.14 -2.39 2.41
CA SER A 625 -1.47 -3.56 3.23
C SER A 625 -0.81 -3.62 4.59
N ASN A 626 0.46 -3.26 4.61
CA ASN A 626 1.29 -3.17 5.81
C ASN A 626 0.77 -2.17 6.85
N ALA A 627 0.14 -1.05 6.47
CA ALA A 627 -0.42 -0.11 7.43
C ALA A 627 -1.51 -0.74 8.31
N SER A 628 -2.37 -1.58 7.75
CA SER A 628 -3.40 -2.30 8.53
C SER A 628 -2.81 -3.39 9.41
N TRP A 629 -1.70 -4.02 9.00
CA TRP A 629 -0.98 -4.96 9.87
C TRP A 629 -0.36 -4.26 11.09
N VAL A 630 0.19 -3.06 10.92
CA VAL A 630 0.68 -2.26 12.06
C VAL A 630 -0.48 -1.83 12.95
N MET A 631 -1.59 -1.35 12.36
CA MET A 631 -2.79 -0.99 13.10
C MET A 631 -3.41 -2.18 13.86
N LYS A 632 -3.39 -3.39 13.29
CA LYS A 632 -3.81 -4.63 13.96
C LYS A 632 -2.99 -4.85 15.24
N GLY A 633 -1.67 -4.75 15.16
CA GLY A 633 -0.80 -4.85 16.34
C GLY A 633 -1.07 -3.75 17.38
N THR A 634 -1.33 -2.52 16.95
CA THR A 634 -1.72 -1.42 17.84
C THR A 634 -3.00 -1.73 18.61
N LEU A 635 -4.03 -2.22 17.92
CA LEU A 635 -5.32 -2.56 18.53
C LEU A 635 -5.21 -3.74 19.50
N GLU A 636 -4.52 -4.81 19.10
CA GLU A 636 -4.29 -5.97 19.96
C GLU A 636 -3.54 -5.58 21.23
N PHE A 637 -2.48 -4.79 21.11
CA PHE A 637 -1.75 -4.28 22.27
C PHE A 637 -2.64 -3.43 23.19
N LEU A 638 -3.39 -2.49 22.61
CA LEU A 638 -4.30 -1.61 23.36
C LEU A 638 -5.49 -2.32 24.01
N VAL A 639 -5.83 -3.55 23.63
CA VAL A 639 -6.89 -4.35 24.27
C VAL A 639 -6.30 -5.41 25.23
N SER A 640 -5.01 -5.73 25.09
CA SER A 640 -4.32 -6.74 25.89
C SER A 640 -4.27 -6.45 27.39
N THR A 641 -3.90 -7.47 28.16
CA THR A 641 -3.64 -7.38 29.60
C THR A 641 -2.23 -6.87 29.94
N ASP A 642 -1.46 -6.40 28.95
CA ASP A 642 -0.12 -5.87 29.18
C ASP A 642 -0.18 -4.67 30.17
N PRO A 643 0.67 -4.63 31.21
CA PRO A 643 0.69 -3.53 32.17
C PRO A 643 0.93 -2.15 31.55
N ILE A 644 1.73 -2.07 30.47
CA ILE A 644 1.96 -0.82 29.73
C ILE A 644 0.69 -0.41 28.99
N ALA A 645 -0.02 -1.36 28.38
CA ALA A 645 -1.31 -1.07 27.75
C ALA A 645 -2.35 -0.59 28.77
N ASP A 646 -2.39 -1.19 29.97
CA ASP A 646 -3.24 -0.76 31.08
C ASP A 646 -2.93 0.69 31.52
N LEU A 647 -1.66 1.01 31.68
CA LEU A 647 -1.21 2.36 32.02
C LEU A 647 -1.60 3.37 30.94
N LEU A 648 -1.36 3.04 29.66
CA LEU A 648 -1.73 3.91 28.54
C LEU A 648 -3.24 4.20 28.51
N ARG A 649 -4.07 3.17 28.70
CA ARG A 649 -5.52 3.30 28.78
C ARG A 649 -5.99 4.17 29.96
N LYS A 650 -5.29 4.14 31.10
CA LYS A 650 -5.57 5.01 32.26
C LYS A 650 -5.18 6.46 32.02
N CYS A 651 -4.18 6.71 31.17
CA CYS A 651 -3.70 8.05 30.86
C CYS A 651 -4.39 8.71 29.66
N PHE A 652 -4.87 7.93 28.68
CA PHE A 652 -5.32 8.46 27.39
C PHE A 652 -6.64 7.87 26.93
N ILE A 653 -7.34 8.63 26.08
CA ILE A 653 -8.44 8.14 25.25
C ILE A 653 -7.91 7.96 23.82
N PHE A 654 -7.95 6.73 23.32
CA PHE A 654 -7.55 6.43 21.94
C PHE A 654 -8.76 6.51 21.02
N LYS A 655 -8.71 7.43 20.06
CA LYS A 655 -9.68 7.57 18.98
C LYS A 655 -9.09 7.03 17.70
N ILE A 656 -9.65 5.95 17.15
CA ILE A 656 -8.98 5.17 16.10
C ILE A 656 -9.90 4.95 14.89
N ILE A 657 -9.42 5.29 13.69
CA ILE A 657 -10.02 4.89 12.41
C ILE A 657 -9.11 3.84 11.76
N PRO A 658 -9.41 2.54 11.90
CA PRO A 658 -8.48 1.50 11.47
C PRO A 658 -8.34 1.36 9.94
N MET A 659 -9.30 1.88 9.17
CA MET A 659 -9.24 1.94 7.71
C MET A 659 -10.06 3.12 7.19
N LEU A 660 -9.39 4.15 6.67
CA LEU A 660 -10.03 5.37 6.18
C LEU A 660 -10.62 5.23 4.77
N ASN A 661 -10.13 4.28 3.96
CA ASN A 661 -10.64 4.01 2.61
C ASN A 661 -11.13 2.56 2.41
N PRO A 662 -12.24 2.16 3.06
CA PRO A 662 -12.83 0.84 2.86
C PRO A 662 -13.12 0.49 1.41
N ASP A 663 -13.75 1.39 0.65
CA ASP A 663 -14.20 1.08 -0.70
C ASP A 663 -13.05 0.78 -1.66
N GLY A 664 -11.97 1.56 -1.58
CA GLY A 664 -10.79 1.30 -2.40
C GLY A 664 -10.16 -0.06 -2.06
N VAL A 665 -10.13 -0.45 -0.77
CA VAL A 665 -9.63 -1.76 -0.35
C VAL A 665 -10.50 -2.88 -0.90
N ILE A 666 -11.83 -2.75 -0.78
CA ILE A 666 -12.80 -3.74 -1.25
C ILE A 666 -12.63 -3.99 -2.75
N ASN A 667 -12.48 -2.93 -3.55
CA ASN A 667 -12.41 -3.02 -5.02
C ASN A 667 -11.00 -3.24 -5.58
N GLY A 668 -10.00 -3.49 -4.72
CA GLY A 668 -8.63 -3.79 -5.16
C GLY A 668 -7.86 -2.60 -5.76
N ASN A 669 -8.20 -1.37 -5.37
CA ASN A 669 -7.44 -0.17 -5.72
C ASN A 669 -6.05 -0.18 -5.05
N HIS A 670 -5.16 0.66 -5.54
CA HIS A 670 -3.86 0.94 -4.93
C HIS A 670 -3.84 2.25 -4.14
N ARG A 671 -4.41 3.33 -4.69
CA ARG A 671 -4.20 4.70 -4.19
C ARG A 671 -5.50 5.43 -3.88
N CYS A 672 -6.48 5.38 -4.78
CA CYS A 672 -7.62 6.27 -4.78
C CYS A 672 -8.88 5.67 -4.14
N SER A 673 -9.82 6.55 -3.78
CA SER A 673 -11.20 6.16 -3.45
C SER A 673 -12.02 5.86 -4.72
N LEU A 674 -13.33 5.60 -4.57
CA LEU A 674 -14.23 5.44 -5.73
C LEU A 674 -14.44 6.73 -6.52
N SER A 675 -14.11 7.91 -5.97
CA SER A 675 -14.13 9.16 -6.75
C SER A 675 -13.03 9.24 -7.80
N GLY A 676 -12.01 8.38 -7.70
CA GLY A 676 -10.77 8.50 -8.47
C GLY A 676 -9.71 9.40 -7.81
N ASP A 677 -10.03 10.03 -6.67
CA ASP A 677 -9.13 10.95 -5.97
C ASP A 677 -8.27 10.25 -4.91
N ASP A 678 -7.03 10.73 -4.76
CA ASP A 678 -6.18 10.45 -3.60
C ASP A 678 -6.74 11.20 -2.38
N LEU A 679 -7.35 10.46 -1.45
CA LEU A 679 -7.96 11.02 -0.23
C LEU A 679 -6.95 11.76 0.65
N ASN A 680 -5.66 11.43 0.61
CA ASN A 680 -4.61 12.16 1.32
C ASN A 680 -4.12 13.41 0.56
N ARG A 681 -4.85 13.86 -0.46
CA ARG A 681 -4.77 15.22 -1.03
C ARG A 681 -6.04 16.03 -0.83
N GLN A 682 -7.05 15.46 -0.18
CA GLN A 682 -8.37 16.08 -0.03
C GLN A 682 -8.60 16.70 1.35
N TRP A 683 -7.58 16.80 2.22
CA TRP A 683 -7.80 17.28 3.59
C TRP A 683 -7.96 18.80 3.69
N LEU A 684 -7.44 19.58 2.74
CA LEU A 684 -7.57 21.04 2.79
C LEU A 684 -9.04 21.48 2.64
N ALA A 685 -9.76 20.92 1.67
CA ALA A 685 -11.16 21.21 1.40
C ALA A 685 -11.93 19.95 0.94
N PRO A 686 -12.18 18.97 1.83
CA PRO A 686 -12.89 17.75 1.48
C PRO A 686 -14.34 18.05 1.10
N ASN A 687 -14.86 17.38 0.08
CA ASN A 687 -16.27 17.43 -0.28
C ASN A 687 -17.04 16.37 0.52
N SER A 688 -18.17 16.74 1.13
CA SER A 688 -18.95 15.81 1.97
C SER A 688 -19.60 14.65 1.22
N GLN A 689 -19.84 14.80 -0.09
CA GLN A 689 -20.40 13.75 -0.94
C GLN A 689 -19.29 12.87 -1.55
N LEU A 690 -18.22 13.47 -2.09
CA LEU A 690 -17.14 12.73 -2.76
C LEU A 690 -16.11 12.14 -1.77
N HIS A 691 -15.83 12.85 -0.68
CA HIS A 691 -14.78 12.49 0.27
C HIS A 691 -15.34 12.30 1.70
N PRO A 692 -16.43 11.53 1.90
CA PRO A 692 -17.15 11.49 3.19
C PRO A 692 -16.26 11.07 4.36
N THR A 693 -15.35 10.12 4.16
CA THR A 693 -14.45 9.62 5.21
C THR A 693 -13.48 10.69 5.72
N VAL A 694 -12.85 11.43 4.80
CA VAL A 694 -11.98 12.57 5.12
C VAL A 694 -12.78 13.72 5.71
N TYR A 695 -13.93 14.04 5.10
CA TYR A 695 -14.80 15.13 5.55
C TYR A 695 -15.23 14.93 7.00
N HIS A 696 -15.69 13.74 7.38
CA HIS A 696 -16.14 13.47 8.76
C HIS A 696 -14.98 13.25 9.74
N ALA A 697 -13.85 12.68 9.30
CA ALA A 697 -12.66 12.58 10.16
C ALA A 697 -12.13 13.98 10.54
N LYS A 698 -12.05 14.89 9.55
CA LYS A 698 -11.68 16.29 9.76
C LYS A 698 -12.70 17.01 10.65
N GLY A 699 -14.00 16.79 10.41
CA GLY A 699 -15.07 17.37 11.23
C GLY A 699 -15.01 16.94 12.70
N LEU A 700 -14.74 15.66 12.98
CA LEU A 700 -14.55 15.17 14.34
C LEU A 700 -13.35 15.82 15.03
N LEU A 701 -12.24 16.01 14.31
CA LEU A 701 -11.06 16.70 14.83
C LEU A 701 -11.32 18.19 15.11
N TYR A 702 -12.09 18.87 14.26
CA TYR A 702 -12.53 20.23 14.53
C TYR A 702 -13.43 20.31 15.76
N TYR A 703 -14.39 19.39 15.89
CA TYR A 703 -15.23 19.33 17.08
C TYR A 703 -14.39 19.13 18.35
N LEU A 704 -13.46 18.17 18.36
CA LEU A 704 -12.55 17.96 19.49
C LEU A 704 -11.77 19.24 19.82
N ARG A 705 -11.31 19.98 18.80
CA ARG A 705 -10.67 21.28 19.01
C ARG A 705 -11.62 22.32 19.60
N SER A 706 -12.84 22.45 19.08
CA SER A 706 -13.80 23.48 19.50
C SER A 706 -14.22 23.31 20.96
N VAL A 707 -14.28 22.06 21.46
CA VAL A 707 -14.56 21.77 22.88
C VAL A 707 -13.29 21.78 23.76
N GLY A 708 -12.14 22.21 23.24
CA GLY A 708 -10.88 22.28 24.00
C GLY A 708 -10.23 20.92 24.29
N ARG A 709 -10.56 19.90 23.50
CA ARG A 709 -10.11 18.50 23.64
C ARG A 709 -9.31 18.03 22.42
N ALA A 710 -8.59 18.94 21.77
CA ALA A 710 -7.72 18.62 20.63
C ALA A 710 -6.74 17.47 21.01
N PRO A 711 -6.50 16.50 20.11
CA PRO A 711 -5.60 15.38 20.40
C PRO A 711 -4.18 15.83 20.73
N LEU A 712 -3.56 15.13 21.68
CA LEU A 712 -2.15 15.32 22.02
C LEU A 712 -1.22 14.79 20.92
N VAL A 713 -1.64 13.72 20.25
CA VAL A 713 -0.94 13.08 19.14
C VAL A 713 -1.96 12.74 18.06
N PHE A 714 -1.58 13.05 16.82
CA PHE A 714 -2.25 12.55 15.62
C PHE A 714 -1.25 11.73 14.81
N CYS A 715 -1.62 10.52 14.39
CA CYS A 715 -0.75 9.71 13.54
C CYS A 715 -1.54 8.96 12.48
N ASP A 716 -1.11 9.12 11.23
CA ASP A 716 -1.68 8.48 10.04
C ASP A 716 -0.74 7.37 9.54
N TYR A 717 -1.18 6.12 9.50
CA TYR A 717 -0.34 4.96 9.18
C TYR A 717 -0.42 4.62 7.68
N HIS A 718 0.76 4.56 7.04
CA HIS A 718 0.98 4.38 5.60
C HIS A 718 2.02 3.29 5.30
N GLY A 719 2.09 2.94 4.02
CA GLY A 719 3.08 2.03 3.45
C GLY A 719 4.02 2.70 2.44
N HIS A 720 5.33 2.63 2.68
CA HIS A 720 6.34 3.24 1.82
C HIS A 720 6.93 2.25 0.80
N SER A 721 6.66 2.50 -0.48
CA SER A 721 7.08 1.62 -1.59
C SER A 721 8.56 1.66 -1.97
N GLN A 722 9.34 2.62 -1.47
CA GLN A 722 10.74 2.83 -1.86
C GLN A 722 11.78 2.75 -0.73
N LYS A 723 11.38 2.85 0.54
CA LYS A 723 12.30 2.90 1.69
C LYS A 723 12.12 1.65 2.54
N LYS A 724 13.19 1.25 3.20
CA LYS A 724 13.21 0.17 4.20
C LYS A 724 12.87 0.74 5.58
N ASN A 725 12.58 -0.14 6.54
CA ASN A 725 12.27 0.20 7.95
C ASN A 725 10.94 0.96 8.14
N VAL A 726 10.75 1.48 9.36
CA VAL A 726 9.64 2.35 9.77
C VAL A 726 10.19 3.72 10.16
N PHE A 727 9.50 4.80 9.78
CA PHE A 727 9.89 6.18 10.13
C PHE A 727 8.67 7.10 10.17
N LEU A 728 8.85 8.32 10.70
CA LEU A 728 7.80 9.33 10.77
C LEU A 728 8.12 10.52 9.87
N TYR A 729 7.12 10.99 9.14
CA TYR A 729 7.10 12.36 8.66
C TYR A 729 6.30 13.23 9.62
N GLY A 730 6.81 14.41 9.96
CA GLY A 730 6.22 15.39 10.87
C GLY A 730 6.08 16.77 10.22
N CYS A 731 5.85 17.80 11.03
CA CYS A 731 5.77 19.20 10.58
C CYS A 731 6.62 20.09 11.48
N SER A 732 7.46 20.93 10.89
CA SER A 732 8.18 22.01 11.56
C SER A 732 8.36 23.21 10.65
N ILE A 733 8.07 24.39 11.18
CA ILE A 733 8.30 25.67 10.51
C ILE A 733 9.80 25.89 10.34
N LYS A 734 10.60 25.68 11.39
CA LYS A 734 12.05 25.92 11.35
C LYS A 734 12.75 25.02 10.34
N GLU A 735 12.43 23.72 10.34
CA GLU A 735 13.05 22.79 9.40
C GLU A 735 12.64 23.09 7.96
N THR A 736 11.40 23.51 7.73
CA THR A 736 10.91 23.91 6.41
C THR A 736 11.65 25.13 5.88
N LEU A 737 11.73 26.21 6.66
CA LEU A 737 12.43 27.43 6.25
C LEU A 737 13.94 27.23 6.04
N TRP A 738 14.57 26.41 6.89
CA TRP A 738 15.98 26.07 6.78
C TRP A 738 16.28 25.32 5.48
N GLN A 739 15.47 24.33 5.14
CA GLN A 739 15.67 23.52 3.92
C GLN A 739 15.31 24.29 2.64
N ALA A 740 14.34 25.21 2.71
CA ALA A 740 13.99 26.11 1.61
C ALA A 740 15.05 27.21 1.34
N GLY A 741 16.10 27.31 2.16
CA GLY A 741 17.15 28.33 2.02
C GLY A 741 16.65 29.75 2.31
N CYS A 742 15.59 29.89 3.09
CA CYS A 742 14.99 31.18 3.38
C CYS A 742 15.90 32.02 4.30
N VAL A 743 16.05 33.32 4.01
CA VAL A 743 16.95 34.25 4.73
C VAL A 743 16.37 34.74 6.08
N VAL A 744 15.20 34.22 6.48
CA VAL A 744 14.54 34.60 7.73
C VAL A 744 15.36 34.12 8.92
N ASP A 745 15.64 35.02 9.87
CA ASP A 745 16.33 34.67 11.10
C ASP A 745 15.47 33.71 11.95
N THR A 746 15.79 32.42 11.88
CA THR A 746 15.12 31.35 12.62
C THR A 746 15.24 31.51 14.14
N ALA A 747 16.14 32.37 14.65
CA ALA A 747 16.23 32.72 16.06
C ALA A 747 15.01 33.51 16.57
N VAL A 748 14.31 34.23 15.68
CA VAL A 748 13.08 34.98 16.00
C VAL A 748 11.85 34.05 16.07
N ILE A 749 11.94 32.85 15.48
CA ILE A 749 10.87 31.86 15.48
C ILE A 749 10.97 31.04 16.77
N THR A 750 9.99 31.17 17.66
CA THR A 750 9.83 30.27 18.80
C THR A 750 8.95 29.09 18.36
N GLU A 751 9.50 27.87 18.37
CA GLU A 751 8.79 26.65 18.00
C GLU A 751 9.05 25.57 19.04
N ASP A 752 7.99 24.89 19.50
CA ASP A 752 8.12 23.76 20.41
C ASP A 752 8.74 22.57 19.66
N VAL A 753 9.87 22.07 20.16
CA VAL A 753 10.59 20.92 19.61
C VAL A 753 9.92 19.57 19.92
N GLY A 754 8.76 19.59 20.57
CA GLY A 754 7.96 18.43 20.94
C GLY A 754 7.57 17.52 19.78
N TYR A 755 7.60 18.01 18.54
CA TYR A 755 7.39 17.21 17.33
C TYR A 755 8.51 16.17 17.11
N ARG A 756 9.71 16.30 17.70
CA ARG A 756 10.78 15.28 17.62
C ARG A 756 10.72 14.24 18.74
N THR A 757 9.89 14.43 19.77
CA THR A 757 9.91 13.61 20.98
C THR A 757 9.54 12.16 20.69
N LEU A 758 8.41 11.91 20.03
CA LEU A 758 7.98 10.55 19.71
C LEU A 758 8.95 9.82 18.76
N PRO A 759 9.41 10.42 17.64
CA PRO A 759 10.45 9.84 16.79
C PRO A 759 11.73 9.45 17.57
N LYS A 760 12.22 10.30 18.47
CA LYS A 760 13.42 10.01 19.29
C LYS A 760 13.21 8.88 20.28
N ILE A 761 12.00 8.73 20.82
CA ILE A 761 11.66 7.62 21.71
C ILE A 761 11.59 6.33 20.90
N LEU A 762 10.89 6.34 19.77
CA LEU A 762 10.75 5.19 18.87
C LEU A 762 12.11 4.67 18.39
N ASP A 763 13.04 5.54 18.02
CA ASP A 763 14.40 5.16 17.60
C ASP A 763 15.17 4.39 18.69
N LYS A 764 14.86 4.63 19.97
CA LYS A 764 15.47 3.93 21.10
C LYS A 764 14.77 2.62 21.45
N VAL A 765 13.44 2.56 21.31
CA VAL A 765 12.64 1.45 21.84
C VAL A 765 12.16 0.47 20.77
N ALA A 766 11.99 0.93 19.52
CA ALA A 766 11.42 0.14 18.44
C ALA A 766 12.52 -0.31 17.46
N PRO A 767 12.88 -1.61 17.40
CA PRO A 767 14.01 -2.09 16.60
C PRO A 767 13.89 -1.85 15.09
N ALA A 768 12.67 -1.68 14.59
CA ALA A 768 12.38 -1.42 13.17
C ALA A 768 12.33 0.08 12.82
N PHE A 769 12.41 0.97 13.80
CA PHE A 769 12.30 2.41 13.59
C PHE A 769 13.67 3.04 13.26
N VAL A 770 13.69 4.03 12.37
CA VAL A 770 14.93 4.74 12.01
C VAL A 770 14.70 6.25 11.97
N MET A 771 15.27 6.97 12.94
CA MET A 771 15.18 8.43 13.04
C MET A 771 15.76 9.14 11.82
N ASN A 772 16.86 8.63 11.25
CA ASN A 772 17.53 9.24 10.09
C ASN A 772 16.67 9.25 8.82
N SER A 773 15.60 8.45 8.77
CA SER A 773 14.65 8.44 7.65
C SER A 773 13.46 9.37 7.87
N CYS A 774 13.32 9.95 9.06
CA CYS A 774 12.28 10.92 9.37
C CYS A 774 12.54 12.26 8.67
N SER A 775 11.46 12.95 8.33
CA SER A 775 11.49 14.32 7.78
C SER A 775 10.41 15.15 8.44
N PHE A 776 10.70 16.41 8.76
CA PHE A 776 9.72 17.36 9.33
C PHE A 776 9.45 18.53 8.38
N LEU A 777 9.92 18.43 7.13
CA LEU A 777 9.65 19.36 6.06
C LEU A 777 8.17 19.35 5.67
N VAL A 778 7.62 20.55 5.46
CA VAL A 778 6.28 20.75 4.88
C VAL A 778 6.45 21.28 3.45
N GLU A 779 6.41 20.38 2.49
CA GLU A 779 6.47 20.71 1.05
C GLU A 779 5.11 21.19 0.54
N LYS A 780 5.12 22.04 -0.50
CA LYS A 780 3.87 22.53 -1.13
C LYS A 780 2.96 21.40 -1.62
N SER A 781 3.53 20.36 -2.26
CA SER A 781 2.78 19.19 -2.76
C SER A 781 2.10 18.37 -1.64
N ARG A 782 2.47 18.62 -0.38
CA ARG A 782 1.99 17.89 0.80
C ARG A 782 1.10 18.74 1.71
N GLU A 783 0.81 19.99 1.35
CA GLU A 783 -0.01 20.89 2.20
C GLU A 783 -1.40 20.30 2.47
N SER A 784 -1.98 19.61 1.49
CA SER A 784 -3.31 19.01 1.57
C SER A 784 -3.33 17.60 2.19
N THR A 785 -2.22 17.15 2.78
CA THR A 785 -2.16 15.87 3.51
C THR A 785 -2.73 16.00 4.91
N ALA A 786 -3.23 14.88 5.45
CA ALA A 786 -3.83 14.84 6.78
C ALA A 786 -2.92 15.43 7.85
N ARG A 787 -1.65 14.99 7.86
CA ARG A 787 -0.65 15.44 8.82
C ARG A 787 -0.52 16.96 8.88
N VAL A 788 -0.37 17.60 7.71
CA VAL A 788 -0.14 19.04 7.60
C VAL A 788 -1.41 19.81 7.98
N VAL A 789 -2.58 19.37 7.50
CA VAL A 789 -3.87 19.98 7.85
C VAL A 789 -4.15 19.87 9.35
N VAL A 790 -3.99 18.70 9.96
CA VAL A 790 -4.20 18.53 11.41
C VAL A 790 -3.21 19.36 12.24
N TRP A 791 -1.96 19.49 11.78
CA TRP A 791 -0.98 20.36 12.44
C TRP A 791 -1.37 21.85 12.36
N LYS A 792 -1.66 22.34 11.15
CA LYS A 792 -1.93 23.76 10.86
C LYS A 792 -3.30 24.20 11.36
N GLU A 793 -4.34 23.45 11.03
CA GLU A 793 -5.73 23.80 11.31
C GLU A 793 -6.19 23.33 12.68
N MET A 794 -5.68 22.23 13.24
CA MET A 794 -6.12 21.76 14.57
C MET A 794 -5.15 22.15 15.69
N GLY A 795 -3.94 22.60 15.35
CA GLY A 795 -2.91 22.97 16.33
C GLY A 795 -2.26 21.78 17.01
N VAL A 796 -2.38 20.57 16.45
CA VAL A 796 -1.78 19.36 17.02
C VAL A 796 -0.29 19.33 16.70
N LEU A 797 0.54 19.68 17.67
CA LEU A 797 2.00 19.75 17.51
C LEU A 797 2.62 18.41 17.07
N ARG A 798 2.11 17.29 17.62
CA ARG A 798 2.61 15.93 17.35
C ARG A 798 1.74 15.25 16.30
N SER A 799 1.68 15.87 15.13
CA SER A 799 0.98 15.35 13.95
C SER A 799 1.97 14.63 13.04
N TYR A 800 1.72 13.35 12.76
CA TYR A 800 2.63 12.49 12.02
C TYR A 800 1.97 11.70 10.90
N THR A 801 2.77 11.36 9.90
CA THR A 801 2.54 10.24 8.99
C THR A 801 3.57 9.17 9.33
N MET A 802 3.13 7.97 9.69
CA MET A 802 4.01 6.83 9.92
C MET A 802 4.12 6.00 8.66
N GLU A 803 5.33 5.84 8.16
CA GLU A 803 5.64 5.13 6.94
C GLU A 803 6.27 3.78 7.27
N SER A 804 5.64 2.69 6.82
CA SER A 804 6.14 1.33 7.02
C SER A 804 6.56 0.69 5.70
N THR A 805 7.68 -0.03 5.66
CA THR A 805 8.16 -0.67 4.43
C THR A 805 7.31 -1.88 3.99
N TYR A 806 7.25 -2.13 2.67
CA TYR A 806 6.77 -3.41 2.10
C TYR A 806 7.87 -4.49 1.99
N CYS A 807 9.13 -4.07 2.11
CA CYS A 807 10.29 -4.91 1.79
C CYS A 807 10.85 -5.56 3.05
N SER A 808 11.74 -4.86 3.76
CA SER A 808 12.38 -5.38 4.98
C SER A 808 12.92 -4.26 5.87
N CYS A 809 13.31 -4.63 7.08
CA CYS A 809 14.18 -3.82 7.91
C CYS A 809 15.64 -3.98 7.47
N SER A 810 16.43 -2.91 7.54
CA SER A 810 17.87 -2.87 7.27
C SER A 810 18.70 -2.65 8.53
N HIS A 811 18.07 -2.51 9.69
CA HIS A 811 18.70 -2.28 10.99
C HIS A 811 17.97 -3.05 12.11
N GLY A 812 18.59 -3.10 13.29
CA GLY A 812 18.02 -3.70 14.49
C GLY A 812 17.93 -5.22 14.45
N LEU A 813 17.15 -5.79 15.39
CA LEU A 813 16.90 -7.24 15.53
C LEU A 813 16.29 -7.87 14.27
N TYR A 814 15.65 -7.06 13.42
CA TYR A 814 15.00 -7.50 12.19
C TYR A 814 15.88 -7.29 10.95
N LYS A 815 17.13 -6.87 11.11
CA LYS A 815 18.11 -6.85 10.02
C LYS A 815 18.38 -8.28 9.61
N VAL A 816 17.83 -8.68 8.48
CA VAL A 816 18.19 -9.98 7.92
C VAL A 816 19.59 -9.84 7.31
N SER A 817 20.55 -10.59 7.86
CA SER A 817 21.91 -10.65 7.32
C SER A 817 21.84 -11.12 5.86
N LYS A 818 22.70 -10.53 5.02
CA LYS A 818 22.91 -11.03 3.67
C LYS A 818 23.46 -12.45 3.73
#